data_AF-A0AAN7R4U0-F1
#
_entry.id   AF-A0AAN7R4U0-F1
#
_cell.length_a   1.000
_cell.length_b   1.000
_cell.length_c   1.000
_cell.angle_alpha   90.00
_cell.angle_beta   90.00
_cell.angle_gamma   90.00
#
_symmetry.space_group_name_H-M   'P 1'
#
loop_
_entity.id
_entity.type
_entity.pdbx_description
1 polymer ?
#
loop_
_entity_poly.entity_id
_entity_poly.type
_entity_poly.pdbx_seq_one_letter_code
_entity_poly.pdbx_strand_id
1 'polypeptide(L)'
;MRIGIIGAGVSGLLACKYALSKGFTPVVFEAGTSIGGVWTTPLETTRLQTPRALYRYSDHPWPAEVTDAYPTQDAVMGYIRSYADTFGLVKHVRFSSKVVAIEYKLAGAEEEMEGWHYWGGGSGEAFSSTGKWELTVEDTITRSTQVQVHEVDFVVLAIGRFSDVPNFPEFPPGKGPEAYRGEVVHSMDYAALDYGSAAAFVKGRRIAIVGLQKSALDIAMECSAANGPALPCTVVYRTEHWNVPNHMPWGVPLVFLYLNRLGELLLHKPREGLLCSLLATALSPVPRVVQGQVNGRMHSINLDLTRADPASSPSPSPSPSPSLSPSSITGRRGLDIEQCPALRARFTSEKHRLSPAGSSVPEEDMMRQQKGEVGGFLRRLIRAAVFHRYRINGLLPFFSALSACLLLMSSIFYILPFPPSSIHVPSHISLVRHPNALLSSRRSEDELAAKSIPSPPAAFHVPSWGGNSIHPLWSSRFSNSYHGCSNARIGFLTADQKKQTDGYLLIAASGGLNQQRIGIIDAVVAAYVLNATLIIPKLDRNSFWKDSSNFEDIFDVDWFILYLWRDVEILMELPSNHGNVLTPYNMRVPRKCTPQCYQSLVLPMLNKKHAVRLTKYDFRLSNDLENDLQKLRCRVNYHALKFTDTISELGMALVDRMKSKSRHFIALHLRFEPDMLAFSRCYYGGGDKERRHLGDLRRMWKNLNESDPVKERRRGKCPLTPEEVGLMLRALGFGSEVQVYVASGEVYGGEETLAPLKALFPNLHTKETLATMDELAPFSSYSSRMAALDFIVCDESTVLVTNNNGNMAKILAGRRRYFGHKPTIRPNIKKLQKLFMNRRSMTWEEFASSVQVHQVGFMGAPNESPPGNGDFHENPSACICKSRESTWNNMDGEGGYDPAISTDDLRMEEDDPDYLYTEYMENESRGVAGRQQPSYLEPESPPQLLPEEILLD
;
A
#
# COMPACT_ATOMS: atom_id res chain seq x y z
N MET A 1 -0.06 -9.71 43.26
CA MET A 1 0.19 -8.74 42.19
C MET A 1 -1.03 -7.85 42.03
N ARG A 2 -0.87 -6.53 42.11
CA ARG A 2 -1.87 -5.50 41.84
C ARG A 2 -1.90 -5.21 40.34
N ILE A 3 -3.09 -5.26 39.74
CA ILE A 3 -3.27 -5.03 38.29
C ILE A 3 -4.12 -3.78 38.08
N GLY A 4 -3.57 -2.77 37.42
CA GLY A 4 -4.33 -1.61 36.97
C GLY A 4 -5.01 -1.92 35.64
N ILE A 5 -6.33 -1.80 35.56
CA ILE A 5 -7.10 -2.02 34.33
C ILE A 5 -7.72 -0.69 33.94
N ILE A 6 -7.52 -0.24 32.70
CA ILE A 6 -8.00 1.07 32.25
C ILE A 6 -9.19 0.88 31.32
N GLY A 7 -10.37 1.28 31.78
CA GLY A 7 -11.67 1.09 31.13
C GLY A 7 -12.46 -0.08 31.70
N ALA A 8 -13.75 0.12 31.96
CA ALA A 8 -14.73 -0.87 32.43
C ALA A 8 -15.78 -1.21 31.34
N GLY A 9 -15.34 -1.18 30.08
CA GLY A 9 -16.09 -1.77 28.96
C GLY A 9 -16.02 -3.31 28.95
N VAL A 10 -16.53 -3.92 27.87
CA VAL A 10 -16.59 -5.39 27.70
C VAL A 10 -15.22 -6.06 27.96
N SER A 11 -14.14 -5.48 27.45
CA SER A 11 -12.77 -5.99 27.63
C SER A 11 -12.24 -5.83 29.05
N GLY A 12 -12.55 -4.70 29.70
CA GLY A 12 -12.08 -4.39 31.05
C GLY A 12 -12.70 -5.28 32.11
N LEU A 13 -14.01 -5.53 32.00
CA LEU A 13 -14.72 -6.47 32.87
C LEU A 13 -14.18 -7.91 32.71
N LEU A 14 -13.91 -8.34 31.47
CA LEU A 14 -13.29 -9.64 31.21
C LEU A 14 -11.90 -9.74 31.83
N ALA A 15 -11.07 -8.70 31.65
CA ALA A 15 -9.73 -8.64 32.24
C ALA A 15 -9.78 -8.68 33.77
N CYS A 16 -10.72 -7.94 34.38
CA CYS A 16 -10.93 -7.93 35.83
C CYS A 16 -11.30 -9.32 36.35
N LYS A 17 -12.30 -9.96 35.73
CA LYS A 17 -12.73 -11.32 36.06
C LYS A 17 -11.59 -12.32 35.92
N TYR A 18 -10.83 -12.24 34.84
CA TYR A 18 -9.71 -13.16 34.60
C TYR A 18 -8.59 -12.95 35.61
N ALA A 19 -8.23 -11.71 35.92
CA ALA A 19 -7.26 -11.37 36.95
C ALA A 19 -7.65 -11.95 38.32
N LEU A 20 -8.92 -11.78 38.73
CA LEU A 20 -9.45 -12.38 39.97
C LEU A 20 -9.33 -13.91 39.95
N SER A 21 -9.67 -14.56 38.83
CA SER A 21 -9.58 -16.02 38.69
C SER A 21 -8.16 -16.58 38.81
N LYS A 22 -7.14 -15.73 38.63
CA LYS A 22 -5.72 -16.07 38.80
C LYS A 22 -5.15 -15.66 40.16
N GLY A 23 -5.99 -15.17 41.07
CA GLY A 23 -5.57 -14.74 42.41
C GLY A 23 -4.88 -13.37 42.44
N PHE A 24 -5.00 -12.57 41.38
CA PHE A 24 -4.48 -11.21 41.35
C PHE A 24 -5.48 -10.20 41.95
N THR A 25 -4.99 -9.00 42.26
CA THR A 25 -5.78 -7.91 42.86
C THR A 25 -6.00 -6.80 41.83
N PRO A 26 -7.06 -6.84 41.01
CA PRO A 26 -7.31 -5.81 40.03
C PRO A 26 -7.94 -4.55 40.65
N VAL A 27 -7.60 -3.40 40.09
CA VAL A 27 -8.29 -2.12 40.25
C VAL A 27 -8.59 -1.59 38.85
N VAL A 28 -9.87 -1.39 38.54
CA VAL A 28 -10.33 -0.89 37.24
C VAL A 28 -10.59 0.61 37.37
N PHE A 29 -10.02 1.42 36.48
CA PHE A 29 -10.27 2.85 36.40
C PHE A 29 -11.17 3.13 35.19
N GLU A 30 -12.37 3.64 35.44
CA GLU A 30 -13.36 3.99 34.43
C GLU A 30 -13.58 5.50 34.45
N ALA A 31 -13.41 6.15 33.29
CA ALA A 31 -13.57 7.60 33.16
C ALA A 31 -15.05 8.03 33.29
N GLY A 32 -15.97 7.17 32.84
CA GLY A 32 -17.41 7.37 32.96
C GLY A 32 -17.98 7.00 34.34
N THR A 33 -19.29 7.17 34.47
CA THR A 33 -20.05 6.88 35.71
C THR A 33 -20.68 5.48 35.71
N SER A 34 -20.52 4.71 34.63
CA SER A 34 -21.11 3.38 34.44
C SER A 34 -20.13 2.46 33.71
N ILE A 35 -20.26 1.16 33.95
CA ILE A 35 -19.65 0.12 33.11
C ILE A 35 -20.32 0.09 31.72
N GLY A 36 -19.70 -0.58 30.76
CA GLY A 36 -20.29 -0.86 29.44
C GLY A 36 -19.53 -0.28 28.25
N GLY A 37 -18.72 0.77 28.47
CA GLY A 37 -17.92 1.41 27.42
C GLY A 37 -18.81 1.91 26.28
N VAL A 38 -18.54 1.50 25.04
CA VAL A 38 -19.30 1.93 23.83
C VAL A 38 -20.82 1.71 23.91
N TRP A 39 -21.28 0.84 24.81
CA TRP A 39 -22.70 0.55 25.00
C TRP A 39 -23.41 1.52 25.95
N THR A 40 -22.74 2.50 26.55
CA THR A 40 -23.37 3.47 27.45
C THR A 40 -24.16 4.55 26.70
N THR A 41 -23.71 4.97 25.53
CA THR A 41 -24.31 6.06 24.73
C THR A 41 -24.42 5.71 23.24
N PRO A 42 -25.13 4.65 22.84
CA PRO A 42 -25.36 4.41 21.42
C PRO A 42 -26.59 5.17 20.91
N LEU A 43 -26.76 5.11 19.60
CA LEU A 43 -27.96 5.55 18.90
C LEU A 43 -29.17 4.69 19.31
N GLU A 44 -30.38 5.23 19.26
CA GLU A 44 -31.62 4.53 19.66
C GLU A 44 -31.82 3.27 18.81
N THR A 45 -31.49 3.38 17.53
CA THR A 45 -31.61 2.29 16.55
C THR A 45 -30.50 1.25 16.65
N THR A 46 -29.46 1.48 17.48
CA THR A 46 -28.33 0.56 17.59
C THR A 46 -28.77 -0.79 18.15
N ARG A 47 -28.46 -1.83 17.38
CA ARG A 47 -28.59 -3.23 17.76
C ARG A 47 -27.25 -3.93 17.60
N LEU A 48 -27.14 -5.07 18.26
CA LEU A 48 -25.98 -5.94 18.09
C LEU A 48 -25.82 -6.33 16.61
N GLN A 49 -24.60 -6.23 16.08
CA GLN A 49 -24.31 -6.52 14.66
C GLN A 49 -24.00 -8.00 14.41
N THR A 50 -23.61 -8.69 15.47
CA THR A 50 -23.31 -10.11 15.50
C THR A 50 -24.47 -10.83 16.19
N PRO A 51 -24.86 -12.05 15.79
CA PRO A 51 -25.89 -12.77 16.53
C PRO A 51 -25.50 -12.94 18.00
N ARG A 52 -26.46 -12.86 18.92
CA ARG A 52 -26.23 -13.00 20.37
C ARG A 52 -25.44 -14.26 20.74
N ALA A 53 -25.66 -15.37 20.02
CA ALA A 53 -24.98 -16.63 20.26
C ALA A 53 -23.45 -16.54 20.08
N LEU A 54 -22.99 -15.64 19.20
CA LEU A 54 -21.58 -15.38 18.92
C LEU A 54 -21.02 -14.19 19.70
N TYR A 55 -21.87 -13.38 20.33
CA TYR A 55 -21.49 -12.25 21.17
C TYR A 55 -21.85 -12.53 22.63
N ARG A 56 -21.09 -13.40 23.28
CA ARG A 56 -21.22 -13.70 24.71
C ARG A 56 -19.85 -13.98 25.30
N TYR A 57 -19.73 -13.83 26.61
CA TYR A 57 -18.58 -14.34 27.34
C TYR A 57 -18.70 -15.86 27.37
N SER A 58 -17.56 -16.55 27.26
CA SER A 58 -17.54 -18.00 27.09
C SER A 58 -18.22 -18.77 28.23
N ASP A 59 -18.25 -18.18 29.42
CA ASP A 59 -18.75 -18.73 30.68
C ASP A 59 -19.95 -17.96 31.23
N HIS A 60 -20.56 -17.07 30.43
CA HIS A 60 -21.77 -16.36 30.80
C HIS A 60 -22.76 -16.35 29.63
N PRO A 61 -23.80 -17.19 29.65
CA PRO A 61 -24.80 -17.21 28.60
C PRO A 61 -25.70 -15.97 28.68
N TRP A 62 -26.34 -15.63 27.55
CA TRP A 62 -27.42 -14.66 27.55
C TRP A 62 -28.60 -15.14 28.43
N PRO A 63 -29.30 -14.22 29.13
CA PRO A 63 -30.55 -14.55 29.80
C PRO A 63 -31.56 -15.19 28.84
N ALA A 64 -32.34 -16.14 29.34
CA ALA A 64 -33.28 -16.91 28.52
C ALA A 64 -34.40 -16.04 27.93
N GLU A 65 -34.68 -14.91 28.59
CA GLU A 65 -35.68 -13.91 28.21
C GLU A 65 -35.27 -13.14 26.95
N VAL A 66 -33.97 -13.07 26.64
CA VAL A 66 -33.46 -12.39 25.44
C VAL A 66 -33.53 -13.35 24.24
N THR A 67 -34.69 -13.34 23.56
CA THR A 67 -34.96 -14.21 22.40
C THR A 67 -34.43 -13.64 21.09
N ASP A 68 -34.30 -12.32 20.99
CA ASP A 68 -33.85 -11.62 19.78
C ASP A 68 -32.48 -12.08 19.31
N ALA A 69 -32.33 -12.38 18.02
CA ALA A 69 -31.04 -12.77 17.45
C ALA A 69 -30.02 -11.62 17.49
N TYR A 70 -30.48 -10.38 17.39
CA TYR A 70 -29.69 -9.15 17.39
C TYR A 70 -30.27 -8.17 18.42
N PRO A 71 -29.97 -8.36 19.72
CA PRO A 71 -30.58 -7.59 20.81
C PRO A 71 -30.32 -6.08 20.69
N THR A 72 -31.21 -5.27 21.28
CA THR A 72 -31.03 -3.82 21.45
C THR A 72 -29.91 -3.51 22.43
N GLN A 73 -29.42 -2.27 22.45
CA GLN A 73 -28.43 -1.88 23.47
C GLN A 73 -28.94 -2.13 24.89
N ASP A 74 -30.19 -1.81 25.24
CA ASP A 74 -30.70 -2.10 26.59
C ASP A 74 -30.49 -3.56 27.02
N ALA A 75 -30.76 -4.50 26.11
CA ALA A 75 -30.51 -5.92 26.35
C ALA A 75 -29.01 -6.24 26.48
N VAL A 76 -28.15 -5.63 25.65
CA VAL A 76 -26.68 -5.77 25.76
C VAL A 76 -26.16 -5.21 27.08
N MET A 77 -26.62 -4.03 27.49
CA MET A 77 -26.27 -3.40 28.76
C MET A 77 -26.76 -4.22 29.95
N GLY A 78 -27.97 -4.76 29.88
CA GLY A 78 -28.49 -5.72 30.87
C GLY A 78 -27.61 -6.96 30.99
N TYR A 79 -27.15 -7.51 29.86
CA TYR A 79 -26.23 -8.63 29.83
C TYR A 79 -24.85 -8.31 30.42
N ILE A 80 -24.28 -7.14 30.10
CA ILE A 80 -22.99 -6.68 30.66
C ILE A 80 -23.09 -6.48 32.17
N ARG A 81 -24.19 -5.88 32.66
CA ARG A 81 -24.46 -5.74 34.10
C ARG A 81 -24.60 -7.09 34.78
N SER A 82 -25.40 -7.99 34.20
CA SER A 82 -25.55 -9.37 34.69
C SER A 82 -24.20 -10.08 34.82
N TYR A 83 -23.30 -9.94 33.86
CA TYR A 83 -21.94 -10.49 33.94
C TYR A 83 -21.15 -9.86 35.10
N ALA A 84 -21.17 -8.53 35.22
CA ALA A 84 -20.47 -7.83 36.28
C ALA A 84 -21.00 -8.20 37.68
N ASP A 85 -22.30 -8.38 37.83
CA ASP A 85 -22.94 -8.78 39.09
C ASP A 85 -22.63 -10.24 39.44
N THR A 86 -22.76 -11.16 38.47
CA THR A 86 -22.51 -12.60 38.65
C THR A 86 -21.10 -12.86 39.18
N PHE A 87 -20.11 -12.11 38.69
CA PHE A 87 -18.71 -12.25 39.11
C PHE A 87 -18.27 -11.19 40.15
N GLY A 88 -19.20 -10.35 40.63
CA GLY A 88 -18.94 -9.33 41.65
C GLY A 88 -17.85 -8.33 41.26
N LEU A 89 -17.80 -7.91 39.99
CA LEU A 89 -16.72 -7.11 39.41
C LEU A 89 -16.83 -5.62 39.73
N VAL A 90 -18.05 -5.09 39.91
CA VAL A 90 -18.30 -3.65 40.08
C VAL A 90 -17.55 -3.06 41.26
N LYS A 91 -17.36 -3.82 42.35
CA LYS A 91 -16.60 -3.38 43.55
C LYS A 91 -15.11 -3.13 43.28
N HIS A 92 -14.59 -3.61 42.15
CA HIS A 92 -13.21 -3.38 41.72
C HIS A 92 -13.09 -2.18 40.76
N VAL A 93 -14.22 -1.56 40.39
CA VAL A 93 -14.26 -0.43 39.46
C VAL A 93 -14.32 0.88 40.25
N ARG A 94 -13.42 1.79 39.91
CA ARG A 94 -13.43 3.19 40.31
C ARG A 94 -13.99 4.00 39.14
N PHE A 95 -15.22 4.46 39.30
CA PHE A 95 -15.88 5.34 38.34
C PHE A 95 -15.32 6.76 38.43
N SER A 96 -15.61 7.56 37.41
CA SER A 96 -15.19 8.95 37.32
C SER A 96 -13.68 9.15 37.50
N SER A 97 -12.90 8.14 37.12
CA SER A 97 -11.47 8.04 37.35
C SER A 97 -10.76 7.95 36.00
N LYS A 98 -10.44 9.10 35.40
CA LYS A 98 -9.78 9.18 34.11
C LYS A 98 -8.27 9.04 34.28
N VAL A 99 -7.69 7.99 33.72
CA VAL A 99 -6.22 7.85 33.68
C VAL A 99 -5.67 8.78 32.60
N VAL A 100 -4.83 9.74 33.00
CA VAL A 100 -4.23 10.76 32.12
C VAL A 100 -2.75 10.51 31.81
N ALA A 101 -2.06 9.74 32.66
CA ALA A 101 -0.69 9.32 32.41
C ALA A 101 -0.39 7.94 33.01
N ILE A 102 0.56 7.24 32.40
CA ILE A 102 1.05 5.93 32.82
C ILE A 102 2.57 5.98 32.72
N GLU A 103 3.26 5.81 33.84
CA GLU A 103 4.72 5.81 33.91
C GLU A 103 5.20 4.52 34.56
N TYR A 104 6.32 3.95 34.12
CA TYR A 104 6.94 2.83 34.82
C TYR A 104 8.14 3.33 35.61
N LYS A 105 8.19 3.02 36.90
CA LYS A 105 9.29 3.34 37.81
C LYS A 105 10.07 2.06 38.14
N LEU A 106 11.39 2.13 38.00
CA LEU A 106 12.29 1.06 38.38
C LEU A 106 13.01 1.40 39.69
N ALA A 107 13.07 0.45 40.62
CA ALA A 107 13.94 0.58 41.78
C ALA A 107 15.38 0.15 41.42
N GLY A 108 16.17 1.09 40.91
CA GLY A 108 17.62 0.93 40.68
C GLY A 108 18.04 0.82 39.21
N ALA A 109 18.94 1.72 38.81
CA ALA A 109 19.66 1.85 37.52
C ALA A 109 18.81 2.00 36.23
N GLU A 110 18.93 3.18 35.60
CA GLU A 110 18.40 3.49 34.27
C GLU A 110 18.90 2.54 33.16
N GLU A 111 19.99 1.80 33.40
CA GLU A 111 20.56 0.81 32.49
C GLU A 111 19.65 -0.40 32.22
N GLU A 112 18.80 -0.83 33.17
CA GLU A 112 17.85 -1.92 32.92
C GLU A 112 16.72 -1.48 31.97
N MET A 113 16.35 -0.19 31.99
CA MET A 113 15.31 0.40 31.13
C MET A 113 15.69 0.35 29.64
N GLU A 114 16.99 0.44 29.32
CA GLU A 114 17.50 0.33 27.94
C GLU A 114 17.32 -1.09 27.37
N GLY A 115 17.21 -2.12 28.22
CA GLY A 115 16.92 -3.51 27.84
C GLY A 115 15.46 -3.79 27.48
N TRP A 116 14.53 -2.87 27.76
CA TRP A 116 13.08 -3.10 27.68
C TRP A 116 12.47 -2.94 26.28
N HIS A 117 13.29 -2.67 25.26
CA HIS A 117 12.83 -2.63 23.87
C HIS A 117 12.31 -3.98 23.33
N TYR A 118 12.53 -5.06 24.08
CA TYR A 118 11.88 -6.36 23.93
C TYR A 118 10.73 -6.47 24.94
N TRP A 119 9.47 -6.34 24.51
CA TRP A 119 8.35 -6.79 25.32
C TRP A 119 8.57 -8.27 25.66
N GLY A 120 8.79 -8.60 26.94
CA GLY A 120 9.08 -9.96 27.43
C GLY A 120 10.57 -10.33 27.53
N GLY A 121 11.47 -9.34 27.57
CA GLY A 121 12.86 -9.55 28.01
C GLY A 121 13.65 -10.61 27.26
N GLY A 122 13.36 -10.94 26.00
CA GLY A 122 14.10 -11.94 25.19
C GLY A 122 14.12 -13.39 25.72
N SER A 123 13.80 -13.61 26.99
CA SER A 123 13.81 -14.89 27.71
C SER A 123 12.41 -15.49 27.85
N GLY A 124 11.35 -14.73 27.55
CA GLY A 124 9.97 -15.13 27.80
C GLY A 124 9.52 -14.90 29.24
N GLU A 125 10.32 -14.20 30.06
CA GLU A 125 9.97 -13.82 31.43
C GLU A 125 9.23 -12.47 31.48
N ALA A 126 8.27 -12.35 32.40
CA ALA A 126 7.53 -11.10 32.63
C ALA A 126 8.41 -10.04 33.30
N PHE A 127 7.99 -8.77 33.26
CA PHE A 127 8.66 -7.61 33.89
C PHE A 127 9.27 -7.95 35.26
N SER A 128 10.45 -7.38 35.56
CA SER A 128 11.12 -7.61 36.84
C SER A 128 10.18 -7.32 38.01
N SER A 129 10.24 -8.14 39.06
CA SER A 129 9.42 -7.95 40.27
C SER A 129 9.72 -6.64 41.04
N THR A 130 10.76 -5.92 40.61
CA THR A 130 11.31 -4.71 41.24
C THR A 130 10.73 -3.40 40.70
N GLY A 131 10.11 -3.39 39.51
CA GLY A 131 9.47 -2.19 38.95
C GLY A 131 7.96 -2.10 39.21
N LYS A 132 7.42 -0.89 39.19
CA LYS A 132 5.99 -0.57 39.37
C LYS A 132 5.52 0.40 38.30
N TRP A 133 4.24 0.32 37.94
CA TRP A 133 3.56 1.30 37.11
C TRP A 133 2.85 2.33 38.00
N GLU A 134 3.14 3.60 37.78
CA GLU A 134 2.39 4.72 38.33
C GLU A 134 1.31 5.17 37.34
N LEU A 135 0.06 5.18 37.81
CA LEU A 135 -1.11 5.64 37.07
C LEU A 135 -1.53 6.99 37.64
N THR A 136 -1.49 8.03 36.82
CA THR A 136 -1.98 9.36 37.18
C THR A 136 -3.45 9.45 36.80
N VAL A 137 -4.31 9.66 37.79
CA VAL A 137 -5.76 9.59 37.67
C VAL A 137 -6.40 10.91 38.08
N GLU A 138 -7.26 11.42 37.21
CA GLU A 138 -8.05 12.63 37.39
C GLU A 138 -9.51 12.26 37.70
N ASP A 139 -10.10 12.93 38.69
CA ASP A 139 -11.52 12.79 39.03
C ASP A 139 -12.37 13.63 38.05
N THR A 140 -13.22 12.97 37.27
CA THR A 140 -14.01 13.62 36.21
C THR A 140 -15.23 14.41 36.73
N ILE A 141 -15.64 14.19 37.98
CA ILE A 141 -16.76 14.91 38.61
C ILE A 141 -16.28 16.25 39.15
N THR A 142 -15.17 16.25 39.90
CA THR A 142 -14.65 17.47 40.53
C THR A 142 -13.83 18.34 39.57
N ARG A 143 -13.33 17.77 38.46
CA ARG A 143 -12.39 18.43 37.52
C ARG A 143 -11.26 19.18 38.24
N SER A 144 -10.87 18.66 39.40
CA SER A 144 -9.85 19.32 40.21
C SER A 144 -8.49 19.10 39.54
N THR A 145 -7.62 20.11 39.60
CA THR A 145 -6.21 19.99 39.18
C THR A 145 -5.40 19.03 40.07
N GLN A 146 -6.01 18.46 41.12
CA GLN A 146 -5.38 17.52 42.04
C GLN A 146 -5.50 16.09 41.48
N VAL A 147 -4.45 15.66 40.78
CA VAL A 147 -4.31 14.29 40.26
C VAL A 147 -3.92 13.32 41.38
N GLN A 148 -4.48 12.11 41.37
CA GLN A 148 -4.11 11.01 42.27
C GLN A 148 -3.17 10.05 41.56
N VAL A 149 -2.10 9.63 42.22
CA VAL A 149 -1.16 8.64 41.69
C VAL A 149 -1.44 7.28 42.32
N HIS A 150 -1.55 6.24 41.49
CA HIS A 150 -1.76 4.86 41.93
C HIS A 150 -0.66 3.94 41.40
N GLU A 151 -0.01 3.22 42.31
CA GLU A 151 0.99 2.21 41.94
C GLU A 151 0.36 0.83 41.72
N VAL A 152 0.70 0.20 40.60
CA VAL A 152 0.32 -1.18 40.25
C VAL A 152 1.51 -1.95 39.70
N ASP A 153 1.45 -3.28 39.77
CA ASP A 153 2.54 -4.14 39.29
C ASP A 153 2.43 -4.41 37.78
N PHE A 154 1.21 -4.33 37.23
CA PHE A 154 0.94 -4.59 35.82
C PHE A 154 -0.25 -3.75 35.34
N VAL A 155 -0.24 -3.33 34.08
CA VAL A 155 -1.30 -2.50 33.49
C VAL A 155 -1.95 -3.23 32.31
N VAL A 156 -3.29 -3.24 32.29
CA VAL A 156 -4.10 -3.73 31.16
C VAL A 156 -4.87 -2.56 30.57
N LEU A 157 -4.59 -2.24 29.30
CA LEU A 157 -5.31 -1.22 28.55
C LEU A 157 -6.59 -1.81 27.95
N ALA A 158 -7.75 -1.39 28.44
CA ALA A 158 -9.07 -1.82 27.98
C ALA A 158 -9.94 -0.65 27.49
N ILE A 159 -9.29 0.40 26.96
CA ILE A 159 -9.93 1.65 26.50
C ILE A 159 -10.71 1.51 25.17
N GLY A 160 -10.42 0.47 24.37
CA GLY A 160 -11.07 0.27 23.07
C GLY A 160 -10.52 1.20 21.96
N ARG A 161 -11.21 1.26 20.82
CA ARG A 161 -10.81 2.04 19.62
C ARG A 161 -11.75 3.20 19.29
N PHE A 162 -12.98 3.20 19.82
CA PHE A 162 -14.06 4.09 19.41
C PHE A 162 -14.46 5.05 20.53
N SER A 163 -13.50 5.80 21.07
CA SER A 163 -13.72 6.71 22.21
C SER A 163 -12.95 8.02 22.06
N ASP A 164 -13.54 9.11 22.56
CA ASP A 164 -12.99 10.42 22.91
C ASP A 164 -12.25 11.25 21.86
N VAL A 165 -11.91 10.69 20.69
CA VAL A 165 -11.20 11.42 19.61
C VAL A 165 -11.95 11.23 18.29
N PRO A 166 -12.82 12.18 17.88
CA PRO A 166 -13.48 12.11 16.59
C PRO A 166 -12.48 12.30 15.45
N ASN A 167 -12.69 11.60 14.33
CA ASN A 167 -11.88 11.76 13.13
C ASN A 167 -12.62 12.61 12.11
N PHE A 168 -12.22 13.87 11.97
CA PHE A 168 -12.74 14.76 10.95
C PHE A 168 -11.86 14.74 9.69
N PRO A 169 -12.46 14.74 8.48
CA PRO A 169 -11.69 14.97 7.26
C PRO A 169 -11.02 16.35 7.30
N GLU A 170 -9.77 16.45 6.85
CA GLU A 170 -9.09 17.73 6.71
C GLU A 170 -9.58 18.47 5.46
N PHE A 171 -9.93 19.74 5.62
CA PHE A 171 -10.36 20.61 4.54
C PHE A 171 -9.41 21.81 4.39
N PRO A 172 -9.19 22.32 3.16
CA PRO A 172 -8.50 23.59 2.97
C PRO A 172 -9.23 24.74 3.72
N PRO A 173 -8.52 25.80 4.15
CA PRO A 173 -9.15 26.93 4.84
C PRO A 173 -10.29 27.53 4.03
N GLY A 174 -11.46 27.71 4.65
CA GLY A 174 -12.64 28.27 4.02
C GLY A 174 -13.35 27.29 3.08
N LYS A 175 -13.06 25.99 3.18
CA LYS A 175 -13.71 24.92 2.40
C LYS A 175 -14.20 23.75 3.25
N GLY A 176 -14.00 23.77 4.56
CA GLY A 176 -14.50 22.77 5.49
C GLY A 176 -15.84 23.16 6.13
N PRO A 177 -16.15 22.61 7.32
CA PRO A 177 -17.34 22.96 8.10
C PRO A 177 -17.51 24.48 8.28
N GLU A 178 -16.42 25.24 8.36
CA GLU A 178 -16.41 26.70 8.48
C GLU A 178 -17.02 27.45 7.29
N ALA A 179 -17.03 26.83 6.10
CA ALA A 179 -17.66 27.40 4.91
C ALA A 179 -19.16 27.10 4.84
N TYR A 180 -19.63 26.14 5.64
CA TYR A 180 -21.01 25.70 5.66
C TYR A 180 -21.81 26.51 6.67
N ARG A 181 -22.92 27.08 6.23
CA ARG A 181 -23.81 27.89 7.10
C ARG A 181 -24.75 27.04 7.97
N GLY A 182 -24.81 25.74 7.71
CA GLY A 182 -25.59 24.80 8.51
C GLY A 182 -24.74 24.18 9.62
N GLU A 183 -25.39 23.37 10.45
CA GLU A 183 -24.75 22.71 11.57
C GLU A 183 -24.01 21.44 11.11
N VAL A 184 -22.76 21.27 11.55
CA VAL A 184 -21.93 20.09 11.28
C VAL A 184 -21.55 19.44 12.60
N VAL A 185 -21.86 18.16 12.75
CA VAL A 185 -21.70 17.41 13.99
C VAL A 185 -21.07 16.05 13.67
N HIS A 186 -20.13 15.57 14.50
CA HIS A 186 -19.58 14.23 14.35
C HIS A 186 -20.60 13.19 14.84
N SER A 187 -20.54 11.96 14.30
CA SER A 187 -21.41 10.86 14.77
C SER A 187 -21.32 10.58 16.28
N MET A 188 -20.16 10.85 16.89
CA MET A 188 -19.93 10.74 18.34
C MET A 188 -20.75 11.77 19.13
N ASP A 189 -20.73 13.04 18.69
CA ASP A 189 -21.47 14.12 19.34
C ASP A 189 -22.98 13.94 19.14
N TYR A 190 -23.39 13.44 17.96
CA TYR A 190 -24.78 13.10 17.69
C TYR A 190 -25.27 11.96 18.60
N ALA A 191 -24.46 10.91 18.79
CA ALA A 191 -24.79 9.80 19.70
C ALA A 191 -24.77 10.20 21.20
N ALA A 192 -24.14 11.32 21.55
CA ALA A 192 -24.16 11.85 22.91
C ALA A 192 -25.47 12.60 23.24
N LEU A 193 -26.30 12.91 22.25
CA LEU A 193 -27.65 13.46 22.47
C LEU A 193 -28.57 12.38 23.05
N ASP A 194 -29.51 12.78 23.91
CA ASP A 194 -30.62 11.90 24.25
C ASP A 194 -31.51 11.67 23.02
N TYR A 195 -32.28 10.56 23.03
CA TYR A 195 -33.08 10.16 21.87
C TYR A 195 -34.10 11.22 21.43
N GLY A 196 -34.69 11.96 22.38
CA GLY A 196 -35.62 13.04 22.07
C GLY A 196 -34.92 14.20 21.38
N SER A 197 -33.76 14.60 21.89
CA SER A 197 -32.92 15.64 21.28
C SER A 197 -32.37 15.23 19.92
N ALA A 198 -31.93 13.98 19.73
CA ALA A 198 -31.48 13.45 18.45
C ALA A 198 -32.60 13.46 17.40
N ALA A 199 -33.80 12.98 17.77
CA ALA A 199 -34.97 13.04 16.90
C ALA A 199 -35.36 14.48 16.54
N ALA A 200 -35.35 15.40 17.51
CA ALA A 200 -35.61 16.82 17.29
C ALA A 200 -34.54 17.49 16.43
N PHE A 201 -33.28 17.07 16.56
CA PHE A 201 -32.15 17.55 15.76
C PHE A 201 -32.34 17.23 14.28
N VAL A 202 -32.90 16.06 13.96
CA VAL A 202 -33.09 15.62 12.57
C VAL A 202 -34.42 16.07 11.98
N LYS A 203 -35.47 16.17 12.80
CA LYS A 203 -36.84 16.43 12.36
C LYS A 203 -36.97 17.71 11.55
N GLY A 204 -37.51 17.60 10.34
CA GLY A 204 -37.75 18.71 9.42
C GLY A 204 -36.48 19.32 8.81
N ARG A 205 -35.29 18.77 9.06
CA ARG A 205 -34.01 19.25 8.51
C ARG A 205 -33.59 18.42 7.30
N ARG A 206 -32.87 19.07 6.36
CA ARG A 206 -32.18 18.38 5.26
C ARG A 206 -30.85 17.86 5.76
N ILE A 207 -30.71 16.54 5.86
CA ILE A 207 -29.53 15.91 6.44
C ILE A 207 -28.64 15.33 5.34
N ALA A 208 -27.34 15.60 5.43
CA ALA A 208 -26.30 14.93 4.68
C ALA A 208 -25.37 14.17 5.63
N ILE A 209 -25.27 12.86 5.45
CA ILE A 209 -24.44 11.96 6.27
C ILE A 209 -23.17 11.66 5.47
N VAL A 210 -22.00 11.97 6.04
CA VAL A 210 -20.71 11.72 5.40
C VAL A 210 -20.12 10.40 5.94
N GLY A 211 -20.06 9.37 5.11
CA GLY A 211 -19.59 8.02 5.44
C GLY A 211 -20.63 6.94 5.11
N LEU A 212 -20.16 5.69 4.93
CA LEU A 212 -21.00 4.51 4.66
C LEU A 212 -20.58 3.33 5.55
N GLN A 213 -20.27 3.60 6.81
CA GLN A 213 -20.03 2.57 7.83
C GLN A 213 -21.24 2.47 8.77
N LYS A 214 -21.16 1.60 9.79
CA LYS A 214 -22.33 1.27 10.62
C LYS A 214 -23.00 2.49 11.25
N SER A 215 -22.25 3.38 11.90
CA SER A 215 -22.82 4.57 12.55
C SER A 215 -23.56 5.47 11.57
N ALA A 216 -23.03 5.65 10.35
CA ALA A 216 -23.69 6.39 9.29
C ALA A 216 -25.03 5.75 8.87
N LEU A 217 -25.08 4.42 8.78
CA LEU A 217 -26.31 3.70 8.46
C LEU A 217 -27.34 3.76 9.59
N ASP A 218 -26.92 3.70 10.85
CA ASP A 218 -27.84 3.87 12.00
C ASP A 218 -28.41 5.29 12.06
N ILE A 219 -27.59 6.32 11.82
CA ILE A 219 -28.06 7.70 11.70
C ILE A 219 -29.02 7.85 10.50
N ALA A 220 -28.73 7.22 9.37
CA ALA A 220 -29.62 7.24 8.21
C ALA A 220 -30.99 6.61 8.52
N MET A 221 -31.01 5.53 9.33
CA MET A 221 -32.24 4.91 9.80
C MET A 221 -33.05 5.84 10.71
N GLU A 222 -32.40 6.54 11.64
CA GLU A 222 -33.06 7.55 12.48
C GLU A 222 -33.59 8.72 11.66
N CYS A 223 -32.84 9.19 10.66
CA CYS A 223 -33.30 10.21 9.74
C CYS A 223 -34.56 9.77 8.98
N SER A 224 -34.55 8.53 8.49
CA SER A 224 -35.70 7.94 7.81
C SER A 224 -36.91 7.83 8.75
N ALA A 225 -36.70 7.42 9.99
CA ALA A 225 -37.78 7.31 10.99
C ALA A 225 -38.37 8.68 11.38
N ALA A 226 -37.53 9.71 11.55
CA ALA A 226 -37.97 11.03 11.98
C ALA A 226 -38.61 11.88 10.87
N ASN A 227 -38.11 11.78 9.64
CA ASN A 227 -38.52 12.62 8.51
C ASN A 227 -39.39 11.90 7.46
N GLY A 228 -39.40 10.57 7.47
CA GLY A 228 -40.12 9.77 6.49
C GLY A 228 -39.61 9.97 5.05
N PRO A 229 -40.29 9.36 4.06
CA PRO A 229 -39.89 9.42 2.66
C PRO A 229 -40.05 10.81 2.03
N ALA A 230 -40.81 11.71 2.65
CA ALA A 230 -41.06 13.07 2.13
C ALA A 230 -39.84 14.00 2.27
N LEU A 231 -38.92 13.71 3.19
CA LEU A 231 -37.70 14.47 3.41
C LEU A 231 -36.51 13.53 3.68
N PRO A 232 -35.99 12.86 2.64
CA PRO A 232 -34.94 11.86 2.79
C PRO A 232 -33.60 12.49 3.20
N CYS A 233 -32.76 11.71 3.89
CA CYS A 233 -31.35 12.06 4.10
C CYS A 233 -30.48 11.64 2.90
N THR A 234 -29.41 12.40 2.65
CA THR A 234 -28.41 12.07 1.63
C THR A 234 -27.21 11.41 2.30
N VAL A 235 -26.78 10.24 1.81
CA VAL A 235 -25.55 9.58 2.28
C VAL A 235 -24.43 9.81 1.26
N VAL A 236 -23.34 10.42 1.69
CA VAL A 236 -22.18 10.78 0.86
C VAL A 236 -20.99 9.95 1.30
N TYR A 237 -20.40 9.18 0.38
CA TYR A 237 -19.26 8.32 0.68
C TYR A 237 -18.27 8.26 -0.48
N ARG A 238 -16.99 8.02 -0.16
CA ARG A 238 -15.92 7.89 -1.17
C ARG A 238 -15.75 6.46 -1.67
N THR A 239 -16.01 5.49 -0.81
CA THR A 239 -15.77 4.06 -1.07
C THR A 239 -17.00 3.28 -0.66
N GLU A 240 -17.58 2.54 -1.60
CA GLU A 240 -18.69 1.63 -1.32
C GLU A 240 -18.24 0.52 -0.36
N HIS A 241 -19.07 0.20 0.62
CA HIS A 241 -18.86 -0.91 1.55
C HIS A 241 -19.94 -1.96 1.31
N TRP A 242 -19.56 -3.24 1.38
CA TRP A 242 -20.48 -4.35 1.20
C TRP A 242 -21.49 -4.43 2.33
N ASN A 243 -22.74 -4.09 2.05
CA ASN A 243 -23.84 -4.19 3.00
C ASN A 243 -24.42 -5.61 2.96
N VAL A 244 -23.98 -6.46 3.88
CA VAL A 244 -24.50 -7.82 4.01
C VAL A 244 -25.87 -7.75 4.70
N PRO A 245 -26.98 -8.12 4.03
CA PRO A 245 -28.28 -8.10 4.68
C PRO A 245 -28.34 -9.17 5.77
N ASN A 246 -29.16 -8.95 6.80
CA ASN A 246 -29.52 -9.97 7.81
C ASN A 246 -30.39 -11.10 7.22
N HIS A 247 -30.26 -11.37 5.91
CA HIS A 247 -31.01 -12.37 5.20
C HIS A 247 -30.69 -13.77 5.76
N MET A 248 -31.74 -14.58 5.89
CA MET A 248 -31.65 -15.97 6.30
C MET A 248 -31.90 -16.86 5.08
N PRO A 249 -30.90 -17.10 4.21
CA PRO A 249 -31.05 -18.11 3.16
C PRO A 249 -31.42 -19.44 3.82
N TRP A 250 -32.54 -20.03 3.40
CA TRP A 250 -33.07 -21.30 3.94
C TRP A 250 -33.36 -21.29 5.45
N GLY A 251 -33.61 -20.10 6.05
CA GLY A 251 -33.89 -19.97 7.48
C GLY A 251 -32.65 -19.97 8.38
N VAL A 252 -31.44 -19.95 7.80
CA VAL A 252 -30.18 -19.90 8.55
C VAL A 252 -29.53 -18.52 8.35
N PRO A 253 -29.21 -17.77 9.42
CA PRO A 253 -28.48 -16.51 9.28
C PRO A 253 -27.17 -16.68 8.51
N LEU A 254 -26.95 -15.85 7.48
CA LEU A 254 -25.79 -15.95 6.58
C LEU A 254 -24.46 -16.02 7.34
N VAL A 255 -24.36 -15.31 8.45
CA VAL A 255 -23.21 -15.32 9.37
C VAL A 255 -22.80 -16.71 9.85
N PHE A 256 -23.74 -17.65 10.03
CA PHE A 256 -23.41 -19.02 10.41
C PHE A 256 -22.80 -19.83 9.27
N LEU A 257 -22.92 -19.39 8.02
CA LEU A 257 -22.30 -20.07 6.87
C LEU A 257 -20.80 -19.74 6.74
N TYR A 258 -20.37 -18.55 7.18
CA TYR A 258 -18.98 -18.11 7.07
C TYR A 258 -18.24 -17.88 8.39
N LEU A 259 -18.90 -17.55 9.51
CA LEU A 259 -18.30 -17.46 10.85
C LEU A 259 -18.39 -18.81 11.59
N ASN A 260 -17.82 -19.85 10.99
CA ASN A 260 -17.67 -21.17 11.61
C ASN A 260 -16.32 -21.79 11.20
N ARG A 261 -15.89 -22.86 11.89
CA ARG A 261 -14.59 -23.51 11.61
C ARG A 261 -14.48 -24.04 10.19
N LEU A 262 -15.57 -24.54 9.59
CA LEU A 262 -15.56 -24.99 8.20
C LEU A 262 -15.39 -23.79 7.25
N GLY A 263 -16.12 -22.68 7.48
CA GLY A 263 -15.96 -21.43 6.74
C GLY A 263 -14.52 -20.89 6.80
N GLU A 264 -13.87 -21.01 7.96
CA GLU A 264 -12.45 -20.70 8.10
C GLU A 264 -11.52 -21.63 7.29
N LEU A 265 -11.89 -22.90 7.08
CA LEU A 265 -11.13 -23.84 6.23
C LEU A 265 -11.33 -23.59 4.73
N LEU A 266 -12.34 -22.80 4.35
CA LEU A 266 -12.58 -22.38 2.96
C LEU A 266 -11.67 -21.21 2.54
N LEU A 267 -10.90 -20.64 3.47
CA LEU A 267 -10.08 -19.45 3.26
C LEU A 267 -8.61 -19.78 3.48
N HIS A 268 -7.78 -19.34 2.54
CA HIS A 268 -6.32 -19.40 2.68
C HIS A 268 -5.86 -18.46 3.80
N LYS A 269 -5.10 -19.00 4.76
CA LYS A 269 -4.53 -18.25 5.89
C LYS A 269 -3.01 -18.12 5.75
N PRO A 270 -2.41 -16.97 6.14
CA PRO A 270 -0.96 -16.84 6.18
C PRO A 270 -0.33 -17.90 7.09
N ARG A 271 0.71 -18.59 6.62
CA ARG A 271 1.42 -19.67 7.35
C ARG A 271 0.59 -20.92 7.65
N GLU A 272 -0.48 -21.17 6.89
CA GLU A 272 -1.20 -22.44 7.00
C GLU A 272 -0.35 -23.61 6.51
N GLY A 273 -0.48 -24.77 7.16
CA GLY A 273 0.23 -25.97 6.73
C GLY A 273 -0.28 -26.48 5.38
N LEU A 274 0.53 -27.28 4.69
CA LEU A 274 0.22 -27.87 3.37
C LEU A 274 -1.19 -28.49 3.31
N LEU A 275 -1.61 -29.19 4.36
CA LEU A 275 -2.90 -29.86 4.42
C LEU A 275 -4.08 -28.87 4.45
N CYS A 276 -3.95 -27.76 5.20
CA CYS A 276 -4.95 -26.70 5.22
C CYS A 276 -5.00 -25.96 3.87
N SER A 277 -3.84 -25.71 3.24
CA SER A 277 -3.76 -25.09 1.91
C SER A 277 -4.43 -25.96 0.83
N LEU A 278 -4.19 -27.27 0.83
CA LEU A 278 -4.84 -28.20 -0.09
C LEU A 278 -6.36 -28.26 0.12
N LEU A 279 -6.80 -28.28 1.38
CA LEU A 279 -8.22 -28.25 1.71
C LEU A 279 -8.90 -26.94 1.28
N ALA A 280 -8.29 -25.79 1.57
CA ALA A 280 -8.78 -24.48 1.13
C ALA A 280 -8.84 -24.40 -0.40
N THR A 281 -7.82 -24.90 -1.10
CA THR A 281 -7.79 -24.95 -2.57
C THR A 281 -8.92 -25.83 -3.14
N ALA A 282 -9.07 -27.04 -2.61
CA ALA A 282 -10.09 -27.99 -3.04
C ALA A 282 -11.51 -27.47 -2.78
N LEU A 283 -11.71 -26.74 -1.68
CA LEU A 283 -12.99 -26.19 -1.28
C LEU A 283 -13.24 -24.77 -1.81
N SER A 284 -12.26 -24.13 -2.46
CA SER A 284 -12.37 -22.78 -3.04
C SER A 284 -13.52 -22.56 -4.05
N PRO A 285 -14.06 -23.58 -4.75
CA PRO A 285 -15.26 -23.39 -5.57
C PRO A 285 -16.53 -23.14 -4.73
N VAL A 286 -16.59 -23.63 -3.49
CA VAL A 286 -17.76 -23.53 -2.62
C VAL A 286 -18.08 -22.08 -2.24
N PRO A 287 -17.10 -21.26 -1.78
CA PRO A 287 -17.29 -19.83 -1.62
C PRO A 287 -17.76 -19.12 -2.89
N ARG A 288 -17.28 -19.51 -4.08
CA ARG A 288 -17.68 -18.88 -5.36
C ARG A 288 -19.13 -19.16 -5.72
N VAL A 289 -19.66 -20.36 -5.42
CA VAL A 289 -21.08 -20.70 -5.64
C VAL A 289 -21.97 -19.94 -4.66
N VAL A 290 -21.59 -19.90 -3.38
CA VAL A 290 -22.30 -19.10 -2.35
C VAL A 290 -22.27 -17.62 -2.73
N GLN A 291 -21.11 -17.11 -3.14
CA GLN A 291 -20.92 -15.73 -3.58
C GLN A 291 -21.71 -15.43 -4.85
N GLY A 292 -21.83 -16.36 -5.81
CA GLY A 292 -22.67 -16.18 -7.00
C GLY A 292 -24.16 -16.03 -6.66
N GLN A 293 -24.67 -16.80 -5.70
CA GLN A 293 -26.06 -16.68 -5.22
C GLN A 293 -26.29 -15.39 -4.41
N VAL A 294 -25.31 -14.98 -3.60
CA VAL A 294 -25.37 -13.73 -2.82
C VAL A 294 -25.26 -12.51 -3.76
N ASN A 295 -24.29 -12.49 -4.67
CA ASN A 295 -24.05 -11.38 -5.60
C ASN A 295 -25.23 -11.12 -6.54
N GLY A 296 -25.89 -12.17 -7.04
CA GLY A 296 -27.04 -12.03 -7.95
C GLY A 296 -28.22 -11.26 -7.34
N ARG A 297 -28.34 -11.22 -6.01
CA ARG A 297 -29.37 -10.44 -5.27
C ARG A 297 -28.81 -9.21 -4.55
N MET A 298 -27.52 -9.18 -4.25
CA MET A 298 -26.86 -8.00 -3.68
C MET A 298 -26.77 -6.88 -4.73
N HIS A 299 -26.59 -7.23 -6.01
CA HIS A 299 -26.62 -6.27 -7.11
C HIS A 299 -27.97 -5.57 -7.21
N SER A 300 -29.11 -6.25 -6.95
CA SER A 300 -30.43 -5.59 -6.96
C SER A 300 -30.62 -4.60 -5.81
N ILE A 301 -30.06 -4.87 -4.62
CA ILE A 301 -30.17 -3.98 -3.45
C ILE A 301 -29.30 -2.72 -3.62
N ASN A 302 -28.07 -2.85 -4.16
CA ASN A 302 -27.21 -1.70 -4.44
C ASN A 302 -27.70 -0.88 -5.66
N LEU A 303 -28.38 -1.52 -6.62
CA LEU A 303 -29.07 -0.83 -7.73
C LEU A 303 -30.25 0.04 -7.24
N ASP A 304 -30.95 -0.37 -6.18
CA ASP A 304 -32.04 0.43 -5.61
C ASP A 304 -31.55 1.67 -4.84
N LEU A 305 -30.36 1.61 -4.23
CA LEU A 305 -29.71 2.78 -3.59
C LEU A 305 -29.13 3.80 -4.60
N THR A 306 -28.81 3.36 -5.82
CA THR A 306 -28.23 4.22 -6.88
C THR A 306 -29.27 4.81 -7.82
N ARG A 307 -30.54 4.39 -7.75
CA ARG A 307 -31.61 4.82 -8.66
C ARG A 307 -32.39 6.07 -8.23
N ALA A 308 -32.01 6.73 -7.14
CA ALA A 308 -32.58 8.03 -6.78
C ALA A 308 -31.93 9.15 -7.63
N ASP A 309 -32.34 9.24 -8.89
CA ASP A 309 -32.02 10.39 -9.74
C ASP A 309 -32.58 11.68 -9.08
N PRO A 310 -31.81 12.79 -9.05
CA PRO A 310 -32.34 14.06 -8.59
C PRO A 310 -33.40 14.53 -9.59
N ALA A 311 -34.67 14.47 -9.18
CA ALA A 311 -35.74 15.18 -9.87
C ALA A 311 -35.35 16.66 -10.01
N SER A 312 -35.34 17.11 -11.25
CA SER A 312 -35.23 18.49 -11.74
C SER A 312 -35.37 19.59 -10.68
N SER A 313 -34.29 20.31 -10.41
CA SER A 313 -34.37 21.61 -9.75
C SER A 313 -35.08 22.61 -10.68
N PRO A 314 -36.14 23.31 -10.22
CA PRO A 314 -36.68 24.42 -10.99
C PRO A 314 -35.71 25.61 -10.87
N SER A 315 -35.38 26.20 -12.00
CA SER A 315 -34.61 27.44 -12.11
C SER A 315 -35.21 28.56 -11.26
N PRO A 316 -34.41 29.39 -10.56
CA PRO A 316 -34.95 30.51 -9.80
C PRO A 316 -35.45 31.60 -10.76
N SER A 317 -36.76 31.80 -10.80
CA SER A 317 -37.38 33.01 -11.33
C SER A 317 -37.00 34.22 -10.45
N PRO A 318 -36.67 35.39 -11.01
CA PRO A 318 -36.33 36.57 -10.23
C PRO A 318 -37.56 37.14 -9.51
N SER A 319 -37.39 37.48 -8.24
CA SER A 319 -38.38 38.19 -7.42
C SER A 319 -38.61 39.63 -7.91
N PRO A 320 -39.81 40.19 -7.72
CA PRO A 320 -40.25 41.44 -8.35
C PRO A 320 -39.81 42.69 -7.58
N SER A 321 -39.49 43.75 -8.31
CA SER A 321 -39.49 45.13 -7.79
C SER A 321 -40.90 45.74 -7.91
N PRO A 322 -41.27 46.67 -7.01
CA PRO A 322 -42.66 47.08 -6.84
C PRO A 322 -43.09 48.18 -7.82
N SER A 323 -44.29 47.98 -8.35
CA SER A 323 -45.34 48.95 -8.72
C SER A 323 -44.97 50.43 -8.85
N LEU A 324 -45.28 51.00 -10.03
CA LEU A 324 -45.95 52.30 -10.16
C LEU A 324 -46.89 52.26 -11.38
N SER A 325 -48.02 52.95 -11.21
CA SER A 325 -49.31 52.75 -11.87
C SER A 325 -49.58 53.79 -13.00
N PRO A 326 -50.83 54.09 -13.44
CA PRO A 326 -51.27 53.81 -14.80
C PRO A 326 -51.79 55.04 -15.60
N SER A 327 -51.90 54.94 -16.92
CA SER A 327 -52.79 55.75 -17.78
C SER A 327 -52.64 55.29 -19.25
N SER A 328 -53.63 54.63 -19.86
CA SER A 328 -54.85 55.15 -20.53
C SER A 328 -54.59 55.91 -21.83
N ILE A 329 -55.43 55.64 -22.85
CA ILE A 329 -55.71 56.35 -24.14
C ILE A 329 -55.45 55.41 -25.33
N THR A 330 -56.44 54.59 -25.75
CA THR A 330 -57.52 54.84 -26.74
C THR A 330 -57.06 55.05 -28.19
N GLY A 331 -57.59 54.24 -29.12
CA GLY A 331 -57.98 54.76 -30.45
C GLY A 331 -57.86 53.85 -31.68
N ARG A 332 -59.01 53.25 -32.07
CA ARG A 332 -59.59 53.07 -33.44
C ARG A 332 -58.87 52.15 -34.46
N ARG A 333 -59.54 51.08 -34.94
CA ARG A 333 -60.46 50.94 -36.14
C ARG A 333 -59.73 51.24 -37.47
N GLY A 334 -59.76 50.40 -38.51
CA GLY A 334 -60.42 49.13 -38.81
C GLY A 334 -60.26 48.78 -40.31
N LEU A 335 -60.90 47.68 -40.76
CA LEU A 335 -61.28 47.33 -42.16
C LEU A 335 -60.11 46.89 -43.09
N ASP A 336 -60.21 45.95 -44.02
CA ASP A 336 -61.14 44.87 -44.44
C ASP A 336 -60.46 44.25 -45.72
N ILE A 337 -60.48 42.93 -45.99
CA ILE A 337 -61.27 42.25 -47.06
C ILE A 337 -60.38 41.43 -48.05
N GLU A 338 -60.82 40.17 -48.29
CA GLU A 338 -60.66 39.28 -49.48
C GLU A 338 -59.27 38.72 -49.88
N GLN A 339 -59.04 37.48 -50.37
CA GLN A 339 -59.76 36.33 -50.99
C GLN A 339 -58.87 35.06 -50.78
N CYS A 340 -59.32 33.84 -50.44
CA CYS A 340 -59.79 32.68 -51.28
C CYS A 340 -59.03 32.39 -52.61
N PRO A 341 -59.06 31.16 -53.20
CA PRO A 341 -59.22 29.78 -52.68
C PRO A 341 -58.25 28.73 -53.35
N ALA A 342 -57.86 27.60 -52.74
CA ALA A 342 -58.43 26.23 -52.73
C ALA A 342 -58.62 25.46 -54.08
N LEU A 343 -58.09 24.21 -54.15
CA LEU A 343 -58.48 23.02 -54.96
C LEU A 343 -57.56 21.85 -54.49
N ARG A 344 -57.92 20.73 -53.83
CA ARG A 344 -59.00 19.72 -53.82
C ARG A 344 -58.82 18.57 -54.83
N ALA A 345 -58.50 17.35 -54.34
CA ALA A 345 -59.03 16.01 -54.76
C ALA A 345 -58.09 14.87 -54.30
N ARG A 346 -58.47 13.59 -54.12
CA ARG A 346 -59.67 12.86 -53.64
C ARG A 346 -59.34 11.35 -53.76
N PHE A 347 -59.81 10.52 -52.80
CA PHE A 347 -60.22 9.09 -52.92
C PHE A 347 -59.17 8.01 -53.31
N THR A 348 -59.24 6.70 -52.99
CA THR A 348 -60.22 5.75 -52.39
C THR A 348 -59.48 4.44 -52.00
N SER A 349 -60.13 3.58 -51.19
CA SER A 349 -59.78 2.17 -50.95
C SER A 349 -60.16 1.23 -52.11
N GLU A 350 -59.54 0.05 -52.27
CA GLU A 350 -60.28 -1.22 -52.48
C GLU A 350 -59.44 -2.51 -52.47
N LYS A 351 -60.14 -3.62 -52.16
CA LYS A 351 -59.75 -5.04 -52.12
C LYS A 351 -60.18 -5.77 -53.42
N HIS A 352 -59.69 -7.01 -53.57
CA HIS A 352 -60.07 -8.11 -54.49
C HIS A 352 -59.32 -8.14 -55.86
N ARG A 353 -58.53 -9.17 -56.22
CA ARG A 353 -58.67 -10.65 -56.39
C ARG A 353 -58.95 -11.01 -57.87
N LEU A 354 -58.06 -11.84 -58.44
CA LEU A 354 -58.22 -12.91 -59.44
C LEU A 354 -57.36 -12.83 -60.73
N SER A 355 -56.52 -13.89 -60.84
CA SER A 355 -55.87 -14.64 -61.94
C SER A 355 -56.68 -14.71 -63.27
N PRO A 356 -56.19 -15.26 -64.44
CA PRO A 356 -55.44 -16.53 -64.56
C PRO A 356 -54.49 -16.76 -65.77
N ALA A 357 -53.70 -17.83 -65.69
CA ALA A 357 -53.36 -18.83 -66.74
C ALA A 357 -52.12 -19.61 -66.27
N GLY A 358 -52.03 -20.95 -66.25
CA GLY A 358 -52.96 -22.02 -66.61
C GLY A 358 -52.16 -23.33 -66.74
N SER A 359 -52.70 -24.42 -66.16
CA SER A 359 -52.59 -25.87 -66.53
C SER A 359 -51.19 -26.54 -66.61
N SER A 360 -50.95 -27.79 -66.19
CA SER A 360 -51.81 -28.93 -65.77
C SER A 360 -50.94 -30.08 -65.21
N VAL A 361 -51.56 -30.89 -64.34
CA VAL A 361 -51.14 -32.16 -63.68
C VAL A 361 -51.09 -33.33 -64.70
N PRO A 362 -50.24 -34.39 -64.56
CA PRO A 362 -50.45 -35.62 -63.72
C PRO A 362 -49.19 -36.07 -62.94
N GLU A 363 -49.21 -36.61 -61.71
CA GLU A 363 -49.72 -37.92 -61.24
C GLU A 363 -49.18 -39.16 -61.99
N GLU A 364 -47.92 -39.52 -61.75
CA GLU A 364 -47.37 -40.88 -61.57
C GLU A 364 -45.84 -40.80 -61.35
N ASP A 365 -45.26 -41.77 -60.62
CA ASP A 365 -43.89 -41.83 -60.11
C ASP A 365 -43.54 -40.82 -58.99
N MET A 366 -43.43 -41.19 -57.71
CA MET A 366 -42.59 -42.28 -57.22
C MET A 366 -43.02 -42.66 -55.80
N MET A 367 -44.11 -43.43 -55.70
CA MET A 367 -44.39 -44.30 -54.56
C MET A 367 -43.35 -45.43 -54.53
N ARG A 368 -42.10 -45.11 -54.20
CA ARG A 368 -41.07 -46.12 -53.90
C ARG A 368 -39.88 -45.64 -53.08
N GLN A 369 -40.07 -44.74 -52.10
CA GLN A 369 -39.09 -44.66 -50.99
C GLN A 369 -39.63 -44.08 -49.68
N GLN A 370 -40.92 -44.30 -49.39
CA GLN A 370 -41.50 -44.03 -48.08
C GLN A 370 -41.77 -45.35 -47.33
N LYS A 371 -40.72 -45.95 -46.76
CA LYS A 371 -40.83 -46.94 -45.65
C LYS A 371 -39.53 -47.20 -44.87
N GLY A 372 -38.47 -46.39 -45.07
CA GLY A 372 -37.15 -46.62 -44.46
C GLY A 372 -36.75 -45.67 -43.32
N GLU A 373 -37.23 -44.42 -43.27
CA GLU A 373 -36.54 -43.39 -42.46
C GLU A 373 -37.25 -42.94 -41.18
N VAL A 374 -38.55 -43.21 -41.01
CA VAL A 374 -39.25 -42.86 -39.75
C VAL A 374 -38.98 -43.90 -38.65
N GLY A 375 -38.68 -45.16 -39.01
CA GLY A 375 -38.32 -46.22 -38.06
C GLY A 375 -36.88 -46.15 -37.55
N GLY A 376 -35.96 -45.56 -38.32
CA GLY A 376 -34.54 -45.44 -37.97
C GLY A 376 -34.27 -44.33 -36.96
N PHE A 377 -34.96 -43.20 -37.09
CA PHE A 377 -34.79 -42.05 -36.19
C PHE A 377 -35.34 -42.32 -34.79
N LEU A 378 -36.51 -42.97 -34.70
CA LEU A 378 -37.12 -43.31 -33.41
C LEU A 378 -36.34 -44.41 -32.66
N ARG A 379 -35.74 -45.38 -33.38
CA ARG A 379 -34.86 -46.39 -32.76
C ARG A 379 -33.53 -45.82 -32.27
N ARG A 380 -32.99 -44.77 -32.91
CA ARG A 380 -31.77 -44.08 -32.45
C ARG A 380 -32.02 -43.23 -31.20
N LEU A 381 -33.16 -42.53 -31.13
CA LEU A 381 -33.55 -41.77 -29.94
C LEU A 381 -33.85 -42.66 -28.73
N ILE A 382 -34.51 -43.80 -28.92
CA ILE A 382 -34.78 -44.74 -27.83
C ILE A 382 -33.49 -45.42 -27.35
N ARG A 383 -32.55 -45.79 -28.25
CA ARG A 383 -31.24 -46.32 -27.83
C ARG A 383 -30.39 -45.28 -27.09
N ALA A 384 -30.40 -44.01 -27.53
CA ALA A 384 -29.69 -42.93 -26.83
C ALA A 384 -30.31 -42.63 -25.45
N ALA A 385 -31.64 -42.63 -25.33
CA ALA A 385 -32.33 -42.44 -24.05
C ALA A 385 -32.09 -43.60 -23.08
N VAL A 386 -32.06 -44.85 -23.56
CA VAL A 386 -31.79 -46.03 -22.71
C VAL A 386 -30.32 -46.09 -22.28
N PHE A 387 -29.36 -45.74 -23.15
CA PHE A 387 -27.94 -45.66 -22.78
C PHE A 387 -27.67 -44.51 -21.79
N HIS A 388 -28.37 -43.39 -21.92
CA HIS A 388 -28.23 -42.26 -21.00
C HIS A 388 -28.85 -42.56 -19.62
N ARG A 389 -29.95 -43.34 -19.58
CA ARG A 389 -30.60 -43.78 -18.34
C ARG A 389 -29.80 -44.84 -17.57
N TYR A 390 -29.05 -45.71 -18.26
CA TYR A 390 -28.14 -46.67 -17.60
C TYR A 390 -26.86 -46.02 -17.05
N ARG A 391 -26.33 -44.97 -17.69
CA ARG A 391 -25.14 -44.25 -17.20
C ARG A 391 -25.43 -43.33 -16.00
N ILE A 392 -26.66 -42.80 -15.92
CA ILE A 392 -27.12 -41.99 -14.76
C ILE A 392 -27.43 -42.88 -13.55
N ASN A 393 -27.96 -44.09 -13.76
CA ASN A 393 -28.23 -45.02 -12.65
C ASN A 393 -26.96 -45.64 -12.01
N GLY A 394 -25.80 -45.56 -12.67
CA GLY A 394 -24.50 -45.94 -12.07
C GLY A 394 -23.84 -44.81 -11.25
N LEU A 395 -24.18 -43.55 -11.55
CA LEU A 395 -23.66 -42.37 -10.85
C LEU A 395 -24.53 -41.94 -9.66
N LEU A 396 -25.83 -42.26 -9.69
CA LEU A 396 -26.75 -41.97 -8.58
C LEU A 396 -26.31 -42.60 -7.25
N PRO A 397 -25.88 -43.87 -7.17
CA PRO A 397 -25.36 -44.43 -5.92
C PRO A 397 -24.02 -43.79 -5.52
N PHE A 398 -23.20 -43.34 -6.47
CA PHE A 398 -21.94 -42.62 -6.17
C PHE A 398 -22.21 -41.23 -5.58
N PHE A 399 -23.12 -40.44 -6.17
CA PHE A 399 -23.51 -39.13 -5.63
C PHE A 399 -24.32 -39.26 -4.34
N SER A 400 -25.14 -40.30 -4.20
CA SER A 400 -25.82 -40.66 -2.94
C SER A 400 -24.82 -41.04 -1.85
N ALA A 401 -23.79 -41.84 -2.17
CA ALA A 401 -22.75 -42.23 -1.23
C ALA A 401 -21.84 -41.05 -0.87
N LEU A 402 -21.51 -40.18 -1.83
CA LEU A 402 -20.74 -38.96 -1.57
C LEU A 402 -21.53 -37.96 -0.71
N SER A 403 -22.83 -37.80 -0.99
CA SER A 403 -23.72 -36.96 -0.17
C SER A 403 -23.92 -37.56 1.22
N ALA A 404 -24.09 -38.88 1.34
CA ALA A 404 -24.16 -39.57 2.63
C ALA A 404 -22.84 -39.47 3.41
N CYS A 405 -21.68 -39.58 2.76
CA CYS A 405 -20.36 -39.38 3.37
C CYS A 405 -20.16 -37.93 3.83
N LEU A 406 -20.58 -36.94 3.05
CA LEU A 406 -20.52 -35.52 3.43
C LEU A 406 -21.48 -35.19 4.58
N LEU A 407 -22.66 -35.81 4.61
CA LEU A 407 -23.61 -35.69 5.71
C LEU A 407 -23.16 -36.45 6.96
N LEU A 408 -22.50 -37.61 6.81
CA LEU A 408 -21.87 -38.34 7.91
C LEU A 408 -20.70 -37.54 8.49
N MET A 409 -19.83 -36.99 7.65
CA MET A 409 -18.74 -36.12 8.08
C MET A 409 -19.28 -34.86 8.77
N SER A 410 -20.31 -34.21 8.23
CA SER A 410 -20.92 -33.05 8.87
C SER A 410 -21.56 -33.42 10.22
N SER A 411 -22.26 -34.56 10.32
CA SER A 411 -22.84 -35.04 11.58
C SER A 411 -21.79 -35.42 12.63
N ILE A 412 -20.65 -35.99 12.23
CA ILE A 412 -19.52 -36.29 13.12
C ILE A 412 -18.89 -35.00 13.66
N PHE A 413 -18.85 -33.92 12.86
CA PHE A 413 -18.36 -32.61 13.31
C PHE A 413 -19.39 -31.77 14.09
N TYR A 414 -20.69 -32.08 13.96
CA TYR A 414 -21.76 -31.49 14.78
C TYR A 414 -21.86 -32.13 16.18
N ILE A 415 -21.41 -33.38 16.34
CA ILE A 415 -21.50 -34.15 17.60
C ILE A 415 -20.22 -34.06 18.45
N LEU A 416 -19.09 -33.62 17.89
CA LEU A 416 -17.88 -33.35 18.67
C LEU A 416 -18.08 -32.06 19.49
N PRO A 417 -18.16 -32.12 20.83
CA PRO A 417 -18.21 -30.92 21.64
C PRO A 417 -16.94 -30.11 21.40
N PHE A 418 -17.09 -28.78 21.39
CA PHE A 418 -15.99 -27.84 21.39
C PHE A 418 -14.89 -28.31 22.36
N PRO A 419 -13.67 -28.67 21.91
CA PRO A 419 -12.57 -28.70 22.85
C PRO A 419 -12.38 -27.25 23.31
N PRO A 420 -12.34 -26.97 24.62
CA PRO A 420 -11.86 -25.68 25.07
C PRO A 420 -10.46 -25.50 24.50
N SER A 421 -10.15 -24.28 24.10
CA SER A 421 -8.80 -23.87 23.72
C SER A 421 -7.89 -24.00 24.95
N SER A 422 -7.40 -25.21 25.22
CA SER A 422 -6.30 -25.44 26.14
C SER A 422 -5.06 -24.87 25.47
N ILE A 423 -4.78 -23.60 25.75
CA ILE A 423 -3.44 -23.04 25.61
C ILE A 423 -2.55 -23.95 26.47
N HIS A 424 -1.70 -24.73 25.82
CA HIS A 424 -0.69 -25.53 26.48
C HIS A 424 0.37 -24.56 27.01
N VAL A 425 0.19 -24.12 28.25
CA VAL A 425 1.26 -23.55 29.07
C VAL A 425 2.07 -24.76 29.56
N PRO A 426 3.41 -24.83 29.34
CA PRO A 426 4.22 -25.87 29.94
C PRO A 426 4.30 -25.59 31.45
N SER A 427 3.44 -26.23 32.23
CA SER A 427 3.59 -26.28 33.68
C SER A 427 4.63 -27.36 34.01
N HIS A 428 5.78 -26.91 34.50
CA HIS A 428 6.68 -27.69 35.34
C HIS A 428 5.86 -28.47 36.37
N ILE A 429 5.86 -29.81 36.27
CA ILE A 429 5.44 -30.66 37.37
C ILE A 429 6.70 -31.06 38.13
N SER A 430 6.86 -30.40 39.27
CA SER A 430 7.63 -30.83 40.42
C SER A 430 7.16 -32.22 40.84
N LEU A 431 7.95 -33.26 40.53
CA LEU A 431 7.75 -34.58 41.10
C LEU A 431 8.43 -34.62 42.47
N VAL A 432 7.64 -34.34 43.51
CA VAL A 432 7.95 -34.66 44.90
C VAL A 432 8.08 -36.18 45.00
N ARG A 433 9.30 -36.65 45.28
CA ARG A 433 9.69 -38.05 45.44
C ARG A 433 9.81 -38.36 46.92
N HIS A 434 9.09 -39.37 47.41
CA HIS A 434 9.38 -40.06 48.69
C HIS A 434 8.63 -41.41 48.71
N PRO A 435 9.06 -42.40 49.50
CA PRO A 435 10.35 -43.07 49.47
C PRO A 435 10.20 -44.61 49.45
N ASN A 436 11.34 -45.31 49.51
CA ASN A 436 11.55 -46.76 49.73
C ASN A 436 11.62 -47.62 48.46
N ALA A 437 12.47 -48.63 48.35
CA ALA A 437 13.72 -49.02 49.00
C ALA A 437 14.21 -50.26 48.20
N LEU A 438 15.52 -50.53 48.32
CA LEU A 438 16.18 -51.83 48.12
C LEU A 438 16.67 -52.24 46.71
N LEU A 439 17.99 -52.08 46.59
CA LEU A 439 19.02 -53.12 46.41
C LEU A 439 19.62 -53.37 45.01
N SER A 440 20.94 -53.08 44.98
CA SER A 440 22.03 -53.85 44.34
C SER A 440 22.12 -53.71 42.80
N SER A 441 23.24 -53.35 42.17
CA SER A 441 24.65 -53.66 42.43
C SER A 441 25.60 -52.74 41.64
N ARG A 442 26.61 -52.22 42.35
CA ARG A 442 28.02 -51.93 41.99
C ARG A 442 28.52 -52.15 40.55
N ARG A 443 29.16 -51.11 40.00
CA ARG A 443 30.55 -51.00 39.43
C ARG A 443 30.61 -49.73 38.59
N SER A 444 31.64 -48.90 38.54
CA SER A 444 32.87 -48.63 39.31
C SER A 444 33.35 -47.29 38.73
N GLU A 445 33.76 -46.37 39.60
CA GLU A 445 34.30 -45.06 39.26
C GLU A 445 35.73 -45.15 38.70
N ASP A 446 36.11 -44.04 38.08
CA ASP A 446 37.46 -43.53 37.77
C ASP A 446 38.05 -43.69 36.37
N GLU A 447 38.71 -42.59 35.97
CA GLU A 447 39.40 -42.26 34.72
C GLU A 447 38.54 -41.72 33.56
N LEU A 448 38.24 -40.40 33.59
CA LEU A 448 38.88 -39.41 32.69
C LEU A 448 38.30 -38.00 32.94
N ALA A 449 38.62 -37.41 34.10
CA ALA A 449 38.34 -36.00 34.37
C ALA A 449 39.41 -35.11 33.71
N ALA A 450 39.14 -34.67 32.48
CA ALA A 450 39.59 -33.39 31.92
C ALA A 450 39.03 -33.19 30.51
N LYS A 451 37.88 -32.52 30.36
CA LYS A 451 37.58 -31.72 29.15
C LYS A 451 36.47 -30.70 29.39
N SER A 452 36.90 -29.44 29.30
CA SER A 452 36.18 -28.23 28.90
C SER A 452 34.88 -27.86 29.62
N ILE A 453 35.03 -26.87 30.50
CA ILE A 453 34.07 -25.80 30.77
C ILE A 453 33.45 -25.31 29.43
N PRO A 454 32.12 -25.10 29.31
CA PRO A 454 31.55 -24.49 28.11
C PRO A 454 32.08 -23.06 27.98
N SER A 455 32.71 -22.76 26.86
CA SER A 455 33.13 -21.41 26.49
C SER A 455 31.94 -20.45 26.39
N PRO A 456 32.14 -19.13 26.63
CA PRO A 456 31.11 -18.12 26.39
C PRO A 456 30.64 -18.14 24.91
N PRO A 457 29.43 -17.63 24.59
CA PRO A 457 28.95 -17.56 23.22
C PRO A 457 29.99 -16.88 22.33
N ALA A 458 30.34 -17.53 21.22
CA ALA A 458 31.35 -17.05 20.29
C ALA A 458 31.06 -15.59 19.91
N ALA A 459 32.09 -14.73 20.01
CA ALA A 459 31.97 -13.33 19.65
C ALA A 459 31.43 -13.16 18.22
N PHE A 460 30.59 -12.16 17.99
CA PHE A 460 30.10 -11.76 16.66
C PHE A 460 31.27 -11.23 15.83
N HIS A 461 32.12 -12.13 15.32
CA HIS A 461 33.31 -11.80 14.55
C HIS A 461 33.03 -11.97 13.06
N VAL A 462 33.06 -10.86 12.32
CA VAL A 462 32.89 -10.87 10.87
C VAL A 462 34.17 -11.42 10.22
N PRO A 463 34.13 -12.54 9.48
CA PRO A 463 35.30 -13.08 8.78
C PRO A 463 35.80 -12.09 7.74
N SER A 464 37.11 -12.03 7.52
CA SER A 464 37.75 -11.18 6.50
C SER A 464 37.71 -11.78 5.08
N TRP A 465 37.63 -13.11 4.98
CA TRP A 465 37.51 -13.84 3.71
C TRP A 465 36.06 -13.99 3.27
N GLY A 466 35.82 -14.08 1.95
CA GLY A 466 34.50 -14.36 1.41
C GLY A 466 34.00 -15.74 1.83
N GLY A 467 32.81 -15.80 2.44
CA GLY A 467 32.18 -17.06 2.84
C GLY A 467 31.55 -17.82 1.66
N ASN A 468 31.12 -19.07 1.92
CA ASN A 468 30.32 -19.82 0.93
C ASN A 468 28.99 -19.09 0.67
N SER A 469 28.80 -18.63 -0.56
CA SER A 469 27.53 -18.06 -1.02
C SER A 469 26.68 -19.15 -1.69
N ILE A 470 25.36 -19.12 -1.43
CA ILE A 470 24.37 -19.98 -2.10
C ILE A 470 24.20 -19.57 -3.58
N HIS A 471 24.64 -18.37 -3.98
CA HIS A 471 24.43 -17.82 -5.33
C HIS A 471 25.71 -17.28 -5.96
N PRO A 472 25.86 -17.36 -7.29
CA PRO A 472 26.93 -16.65 -7.99
C PRO A 472 26.76 -15.13 -7.79
N LEU A 473 27.69 -14.49 -7.08
CA LEU A 473 27.58 -13.07 -6.72
C LEU A 473 27.99 -12.13 -7.86
N TRP A 474 28.97 -12.53 -8.65
CA TRP A 474 29.58 -11.70 -9.71
C TRP A 474 28.93 -11.88 -11.09
N SER A 475 28.02 -12.85 -11.23
CA SER A 475 27.31 -13.13 -12.47
C SER A 475 25.86 -13.50 -12.20
N SER A 476 24.99 -13.20 -13.15
CA SER A 476 23.58 -13.52 -13.07
C SER A 476 23.28 -14.77 -13.87
N ARG A 477 22.62 -15.77 -13.26
CA ARG A 477 22.12 -16.94 -14.00
C ARG A 477 21.11 -16.59 -15.11
N PHE A 478 20.58 -15.37 -15.09
CA PHE A 478 19.58 -14.89 -16.03
C PHE A 478 20.19 -14.20 -17.26
N SER A 479 21.49 -13.87 -17.25
CA SER A 479 22.16 -13.12 -18.32
C SER A 479 22.02 -13.75 -19.71
N ASN A 480 22.04 -15.09 -19.77
CA ASN A 480 21.94 -15.83 -21.03
C ASN A 480 20.48 -16.09 -21.43
N SER A 481 19.55 -16.03 -20.47
CA SER A 481 18.15 -16.38 -20.67
C SER A 481 17.26 -15.19 -21.00
N TYR A 482 17.70 -13.96 -20.71
CA TYR A 482 16.91 -12.76 -20.89
C TYR A 482 17.70 -11.64 -21.57
N HIS A 483 17.04 -10.87 -22.43
CA HIS A 483 17.62 -9.73 -23.15
C HIS A 483 16.61 -8.58 -23.29
N GLY A 484 17.12 -7.36 -23.50
CA GLY A 484 16.31 -6.18 -23.79
C GLY A 484 15.63 -6.26 -25.16
N CYS A 485 14.33 -5.97 -25.22
CA CYS A 485 13.52 -6.02 -26.44
C CYS A 485 12.53 -4.84 -26.51
N SER A 486 12.98 -3.71 -27.07
CA SER A 486 12.19 -2.47 -27.13
C SER A 486 11.58 -2.16 -28.50
N ASN A 487 11.72 -3.06 -29.48
CA ASN A 487 11.16 -2.87 -30.83
C ASN A 487 9.63 -2.93 -30.79
N ALA A 488 9.00 -1.93 -31.40
CA ALA A 488 7.54 -1.87 -31.55
C ALA A 488 7.03 -3.01 -32.44
N ARG A 489 5.76 -3.40 -32.26
CA ARG A 489 5.08 -4.36 -33.14
C ARG A 489 4.84 -3.79 -34.54
N ILE A 490 4.69 -4.68 -35.50
CA ILE A 490 4.25 -4.34 -36.86
C ILE A 490 2.86 -3.68 -36.76
N GLY A 491 2.74 -2.43 -37.22
CA GLY A 491 1.50 -1.64 -37.15
C GLY A 491 1.46 -0.56 -36.06
N PHE A 492 2.49 -0.44 -35.21
CA PHE A 492 2.65 0.74 -34.36
C PHE A 492 2.98 1.96 -35.22
N LEU A 493 2.05 2.92 -35.27
CA LEU A 493 2.13 4.06 -36.18
C LEU A 493 3.36 4.92 -35.88
N THR A 494 4.14 5.20 -36.92
CA THR A 494 5.27 6.13 -36.87
C THR A 494 4.79 7.58 -36.96
N ALA A 495 5.64 8.52 -36.57
CA ALA A 495 5.33 9.95 -36.59
C ALA A 495 4.89 10.44 -37.98
N ASP A 496 5.52 9.96 -39.06
CA ASP A 496 5.18 10.27 -40.45
C ASP A 496 3.85 9.67 -40.94
N GLN A 497 3.39 8.60 -40.29
CA GLN A 497 2.11 7.94 -40.59
C GLN A 497 0.93 8.60 -39.87
N LYS A 498 1.19 9.32 -38.78
CA LYS A 498 0.14 10.05 -38.06
C LYS A 498 -0.13 11.38 -38.75
N LYS A 499 -1.41 11.75 -38.89
CA LYS A 499 -1.79 13.12 -39.31
C LYS A 499 -1.36 14.09 -38.22
N GLN A 500 -0.29 14.82 -38.45
CA GLN A 500 0.28 15.80 -37.52
C GLN A 500 -0.79 16.78 -37.02
N THR A 501 -0.84 17.00 -35.70
CA THR A 501 -1.59 18.11 -35.13
C THR A 501 -0.74 19.38 -35.20
N ASP A 502 -1.36 20.55 -35.21
CA ASP A 502 -0.68 21.86 -35.12
C ASP A 502 -0.30 22.23 -33.67
N GLY A 503 -0.25 21.23 -32.78
CA GLY A 503 -0.08 21.36 -31.35
C GLY A 503 1.34 21.04 -30.86
N TYR A 504 1.93 21.96 -30.11
CA TYR A 504 3.23 21.85 -29.46
C TYR A 504 3.09 21.55 -27.97
N LEU A 505 3.69 20.45 -27.52
CA LEU A 505 3.77 20.07 -26.12
C LEU A 505 5.13 20.49 -25.54
N LEU A 506 5.11 21.28 -24.48
CA LEU A 506 6.30 21.67 -23.73
C LEU A 506 6.25 21.03 -22.34
N ILE A 507 7.40 20.63 -21.82
CA ILE A 507 7.52 19.98 -20.52
C ILE A 507 8.52 20.73 -19.66
N ALA A 508 8.15 20.98 -18.40
CA ALA A 508 9.08 21.38 -17.35
C ALA A 508 9.27 20.19 -16.40
N ALA A 509 10.34 19.43 -16.62
CA ALA A 509 10.69 18.24 -15.85
C ALA A 509 11.26 18.63 -14.48
N SER A 510 10.65 18.12 -13.41
CA SER A 510 10.97 18.49 -12.02
C SER A 510 11.73 17.41 -11.26
N GLY A 511 12.40 17.84 -10.18
CA GLY A 511 13.15 16.95 -9.28
C GLY A 511 14.63 16.82 -9.66
N GLY A 512 15.33 15.86 -9.04
CA GLY A 512 16.73 15.57 -9.32
C GLY A 512 16.90 14.80 -10.65
N LEU A 513 18.14 14.61 -11.12
CA LEU A 513 18.46 13.99 -12.43
C LEU A 513 17.57 12.80 -12.79
N ASN A 514 17.47 11.80 -11.90
CA ASN A 514 16.73 10.58 -12.18
C ASN A 514 15.21 10.79 -12.22
N GLN A 515 14.66 11.76 -11.50
CA GLN A 515 13.25 12.14 -11.62
C GLN A 515 12.99 12.90 -12.92
N GLN A 516 13.90 13.79 -13.32
CA GLN A 516 13.84 14.47 -14.60
C GLN A 516 13.87 13.47 -15.76
N ARG A 517 14.76 12.46 -15.71
CA ARG A 517 14.78 11.35 -16.67
C ARG A 517 13.42 10.68 -16.80
N ILE A 518 12.77 10.35 -15.69
CA ILE A 518 11.42 9.75 -15.66
C ILE A 518 10.39 10.68 -16.31
N GLY A 519 10.41 11.97 -15.95
CA GLY A 519 9.55 12.98 -16.57
C GLY A 519 9.75 13.09 -18.09
N ILE A 520 11.00 13.04 -18.57
CA ILE A 520 11.32 13.08 -20.01
C ILE A 520 10.83 11.81 -20.72
N ILE A 521 11.00 10.63 -20.11
CA ILE A 521 10.51 9.36 -20.66
C ILE A 521 8.98 9.41 -20.83
N ASP A 522 8.28 9.87 -19.80
CA ASP A 522 6.82 10.02 -19.81
C ASP A 522 6.36 11.09 -20.80
N ALA A 523 7.15 12.14 -20.99
CA ALA A 523 6.84 13.24 -21.91
C ALA A 523 6.77 12.79 -23.37
N VAL A 524 7.73 11.96 -23.81
CA VAL A 524 7.74 11.42 -25.18
C VAL A 524 6.49 10.57 -25.42
N VAL A 525 6.12 9.73 -24.46
CA VAL A 525 4.90 8.91 -24.59
C VAL A 525 3.64 9.77 -24.56
N ALA A 526 3.58 10.80 -23.72
CA ALA A 526 2.45 11.74 -23.69
C ALA A 526 2.31 12.48 -25.03
N ALA A 527 3.42 12.93 -25.63
CA ALA A 527 3.43 13.53 -26.96
C ALA A 527 2.93 12.54 -28.04
N TYR A 528 3.34 11.27 -27.97
CA TYR A 528 2.85 10.21 -28.85
C TYR A 528 1.33 10.00 -28.72
N VAL A 529 0.81 9.94 -27.49
CA VAL A 529 -0.62 9.75 -27.19
C VAL A 529 -1.47 10.92 -27.67
N LEU A 530 -0.96 12.15 -27.54
CA LEU A 530 -1.61 13.38 -27.97
C LEU A 530 -1.42 13.66 -29.46
N ASN A 531 -0.55 12.92 -30.13
CA ASN A 531 -0.13 13.17 -31.51
C ASN A 531 0.38 14.62 -31.71
N ALA A 532 1.18 15.09 -30.75
CA ALA A 532 1.69 16.45 -30.65
C ALA A 532 3.20 16.48 -30.95
N THR A 533 3.69 17.60 -31.49
CA THR A 533 5.13 17.86 -31.61
C THR A 533 5.69 18.19 -30.23
N LEU A 534 6.72 17.46 -29.80
CA LEU A 534 7.38 17.70 -28.52
C LEU A 534 8.45 18.78 -28.68
N ILE A 535 8.41 19.81 -27.85
CA ILE A 535 9.55 20.73 -27.71
C ILE A 535 10.53 20.14 -26.69
N ILE A 536 11.84 20.25 -26.94
CA ILE A 536 12.88 19.77 -26.03
C ILE A 536 12.54 20.14 -24.57
N PRO A 537 12.48 19.15 -23.65
CA PRO A 537 12.08 19.39 -22.27
C PRO A 537 12.99 20.41 -21.58
N LYS A 538 12.39 21.30 -20.79
CA LYS A 538 13.13 22.18 -19.89
C LYS A 538 13.28 21.51 -18.53
N LEU A 539 14.47 21.63 -17.93
CA LEU A 539 14.74 21.14 -16.59
C LEU A 539 14.39 22.24 -15.57
N ASP A 540 13.68 21.88 -14.51
CA ASP A 540 13.25 22.83 -13.48
C ASP A 540 14.41 23.26 -12.58
N ARG A 541 14.82 24.52 -12.74
CA ARG A 541 15.92 25.16 -12.00
C ARG A 541 15.53 25.64 -10.59
N ASN A 542 14.23 25.68 -10.27
CA ASN A 542 13.72 26.21 -9.00
C ASN A 542 13.49 25.12 -7.93
N SER A 543 14.05 23.92 -8.14
CA SER A 543 13.90 22.78 -7.23
C SER A 543 14.92 22.80 -6.09
N PHE A 544 14.72 21.94 -5.07
CA PHE A 544 15.65 21.72 -3.96
C PHE A 544 17.12 21.56 -4.38
N TRP A 545 17.36 20.95 -5.55
CA TRP A 545 18.69 20.63 -6.07
C TRP A 545 19.48 21.83 -6.61
N LYS A 546 18.82 22.99 -6.82
CA LYS A 546 19.42 24.26 -7.27
C LYS A 546 20.40 24.12 -8.45
N ASP A 547 20.13 23.18 -9.35
CA ASP A 547 20.95 22.94 -10.53
C ASP A 547 20.52 23.85 -11.68
N SER A 548 21.45 24.56 -12.28
CA SER A 548 21.20 25.47 -13.41
C SER A 548 21.41 24.82 -14.78
N SER A 549 21.77 23.53 -14.85
CA SER A 549 21.96 22.79 -16.09
C SER A 549 20.69 22.74 -16.92
N ASN A 550 20.85 22.84 -18.23
CA ASN A 550 19.82 22.59 -19.22
C ASN A 550 19.79 21.14 -19.69
N PHE A 551 18.88 20.84 -20.60
CA PHE A 551 18.79 19.53 -21.23
C PHE A 551 20.08 19.21 -22.01
N GLU A 552 20.57 20.15 -22.83
CA GLU A 552 21.78 20.04 -23.66
C GLU A 552 23.07 19.92 -22.87
N ASP A 553 23.07 20.34 -21.61
CA ASP A 553 24.21 20.23 -20.70
C ASP A 553 24.39 18.79 -20.18
N ILE A 554 23.32 18.01 -20.17
CA ILE A 554 23.27 16.67 -19.57
C ILE A 554 23.07 15.59 -20.63
N PHE A 555 22.20 15.82 -21.61
CA PHE A 555 21.82 14.86 -22.63
C PHE A 555 22.20 15.33 -24.04
N ASP A 556 22.55 14.37 -24.87
CA ASP A 556 22.85 14.57 -26.29
C ASP A 556 21.54 14.88 -27.06
N VAL A 557 21.32 16.16 -27.39
CA VAL A 557 20.09 16.65 -28.03
C VAL A 557 19.93 16.10 -29.43
N ASP A 558 21.01 16.13 -30.23
CA ASP A 558 20.96 15.69 -31.62
C ASP A 558 20.66 14.20 -31.68
N TRP A 559 21.30 13.40 -30.83
CA TRP A 559 20.98 11.98 -30.70
C TRP A 559 19.54 11.75 -30.22
N PHE A 560 19.05 12.51 -29.25
CA PHE A 560 17.70 12.37 -28.73
C PHE A 560 16.64 12.61 -29.82
N ILE A 561 16.81 13.66 -30.63
CA ILE A 561 15.95 13.97 -31.78
C ILE A 561 16.11 12.90 -32.86
N LEU A 562 17.33 12.57 -33.24
CA LEU A 562 17.64 11.62 -34.31
C LEU A 562 17.20 10.20 -33.98
N TYR A 563 17.23 9.77 -32.72
CA TYR A 563 16.80 8.42 -32.34
C TYR A 563 15.28 8.29 -32.33
N LEU A 564 14.57 9.34 -31.91
CA LEU A 564 13.11 9.32 -31.73
C LEU A 564 12.32 9.83 -32.93
N TRP A 565 12.98 10.23 -34.03
CA TRP A 565 12.33 10.83 -35.20
C TRP A 565 11.17 10.01 -35.79
N ARG A 566 11.21 8.68 -35.69
CA ARG A 566 10.11 7.79 -36.14
C ARG A 566 8.99 7.64 -35.13
N ASP A 567 9.24 7.92 -33.87
CA ASP A 567 8.28 7.76 -32.78
C ASP A 567 7.49 9.05 -32.56
N VAL A 568 8.19 10.18 -32.38
CA VAL A 568 7.61 11.49 -32.10
C VAL A 568 8.43 12.57 -32.80
N GLU A 569 7.78 13.56 -33.38
CA GLU A 569 8.50 14.74 -33.88
C GLU A 569 8.94 15.63 -32.72
N ILE A 570 10.23 16.00 -32.73
CA ILE A 570 10.85 16.78 -31.67
C ILE A 570 11.51 18.02 -32.27
N LEU A 571 11.23 19.19 -31.70
CA LEU A 571 11.85 20.46 -32.08
C LEU A 571 12.61 21.07 -30.90
N MET A 572 13.70 21.78 -31.18
CA MET A 572 14.47 22.48 -30.15
C MET A 572 13.68 23.62 -29.52
N GLU A 573 12.98 24.41 -30.34
CA GLU A 573 12.23 25.58 -29.91
C GLU A 573 10.87 25.67 -30.61
N LEU A 574 9.99 26.51 -30.06
CA LEU A 574 8.69 26.80 -30.67
C LEU A 574 8.91 27.58 -31.98
N PRO A 575 8.22 27.21 -33.07
CA PRO A 575 8.29 27.97 -34.32
C PRO A 575 7.78 29.41 -34.16
N SER A 576 8.50 30.36 -34.74
CA SER A 576 8.15 31.78 -34.79
C SER A 576 7.44 32.13 -36.10
N ASN A 577 6.13 32.40 -36.03
CA ASN A 577 5.35 32.87 -37.19
C ASN A 577 5.29 34.40 -37.19
N HIS A 578 5.88 35.04 -38.21
CA HIS A 578 5.79 36.50 -38.45
C HIS A 578 6.18 37.38 -37.25
N GLY A 579 7.16 36.97 -36.44
CA GLY A 579 7.66 37.76 -35.32
C GLY A 579 6.86 37.64 -34.01
N ASN A 580 5.74 36.90 -33.98
CA ASN A 580 4.99 36.61 -32.76
C ASN A 580 5.37 35.23 -32.22
N VAL A 581 6.04 35.19 -31.06
CA VAL A 581 6.35 33.94 -30.36
C VAL A 581 5.08 33.39 -29.70
N LEU A 582 4.67 32.18 -30.07
CA LEU A 582 3.55 31.47 -29.44
C LEU A 582 3.78 31.38 -27.92
N THR A 583 2.88 31.96 -27.13
CA THR A 583 2.96 31.91 -25.67
C THR A 583 2.29 30.63 -25.16
N PRO A 584 3.04 29.72 -24.52
CA PRO A 584 2.48 28.44 -24.11
C PRO A 584 1.52 28.60 -22.92
N TYR A 585 0.42 27.85 -22.95
CA TYR A 585 -0.53 27.76 -21.85
C TYR A 585 0.00 26.79 -20.78
N ASN A 586 0.25 27.30 -19.57
CA ASN A 586 0.74 26.48 -18.46
C ASN A 586 -0.41 25.70 -17.80
N MET A 587 -0.23 24.40 -17.63
CA MET A 587 -1.14 23.57 -16.83
C MET A 587 -0.39 22.47 -16.08
N ARG A 588 -1.12 21.74 -15.22
CA ARG A 588 -0.64 20.57 -14.50
C ARG A 588 -1.51 19.36 -14.83
N VAL A 589 -0.91 18.18 -14.77
CA VAL A 589 -1.59 16.91 -14.98
C VAL A 589 -1.59 16.13 -13.66
N PRO A 590 -2.67 15.42 -13.32
CA PRO A 590 -2.69 14.50 -12.18
C PRO A 590 -1.57 13.46 -12.25
N ARG A 591 -1.13 12.95 -11.10
CA ARG A 591 -0.22 11.80 -11.06
C ARG A 591 -0.90 10.55 -11.59
N LYS A 592 -0.12 9.63 -12.17
CA LYS A 592 -0.60 8.36 -12.76
C LYS A 592 -1.76 8.58 -13.77
N CYS A 593 -1.73 9.66 -14.55
CA CYS A 593 -2.70 9.96 -15.59
C CYS A 593 -2.58 8.94 -16.74
N THR A 594 -3.69 8.30 -17.11
CA THR A 594 -3.78 7.34 -18.22
C THR A 594 -3.78 8.05 -19.58
N PRO A 595 -3.59 7.32 -20.71
CA PRO A 595 -3.71 7.92 -22.04
C PRO A 595 -5.03 8.66 -22.28
N GLN A 596 -6.16 8.11 -21.79
CA GLN A 596 -7.48 8.73 -21.89
C GLN A 596 -7.57 10.01 -21.03
N CYS A 597 -6.87 10.05 -19.89
CA CYS A 597 -6.75 11.26 -19.07
C CYS A 597 -5.98 12.38 -19.81
N TYR A 598 -4.91 12.06 -20.55
CA TYR A 598 -4.23 13.05 -21.41
C TYR A 598 -5.14 13.54 -22.55
N GLN A 599 -5.85 12.62 -23.21
CA GLN A 599 -6.78 12.96 -24.30
C GLN A 599 -7.97 13.80 -23.84
N SER A 600 -8.46 13.61 -22.60
CA SER A 600 -9.59 14.39 -22.07
C SER A 600 -9.18 15.73 -21.46
N LEU A 601 -7.97 15.84 -20.90
CA LEU A 601 -7.52 17.05 -20.20
C LEU A 601 -6.61 17.94 -21.05
N VAL A 602 -5.62 17.35 -21.73
CA VAL A 602 -4.55 18.09 -22.40
C VAL A 602 -4.89 18.36 -23.86
N LEU A 603 -5.43 17.37 -24.58
CA LEU A 603 -5.76 17.53 -26.01
C LEU A 603 -6.73 18.69 -26.30
N PRO A 604 -7.81 18.93 -25.52
CA PRO A 604 -8.70 20.07 -25.79
C PRO A 604 -7.98 21.41 -25.61
N MET A 605 -7.07 21.49 -24.65
CA MET A 605 -6.26 22.70 -24.43
C MET A 605 -5.21 22.87 -25.52
N LEU A 606 -4.63 21.78 -26.00
CA LEU A 606 -3.67 21.78 -27.10
C LEU A 606 -4.35 22.28 -28.39
N ASN A 607 -5.53 21.77 -28.73
CA ASN A 607 -6.31 22.22 -29.90
C ASN A 607 -6.74 23.69 -29.80
N LYS A 608 -6.97 24.21 -28.58
CA LYS A 608 -7.41 25.60 -28.37
C LYS A 608 -6.26 26.61 -28.32
N LYS A 609 -5.10 26.19 -27.83
CA LYS A 609 -3.97 27.09 -27.52
C LYS A 609 -2.76 26.87 -28.42
N HIS A 610 -2.72 25.78 -29.17
CA HIS A 610 -1.62 25.30 -30.01
C HIS A 610 -0.29 25.07 -29.28
N ALA A 611 0.00 25.71 -28.16
CA ALA A 611 1.16 25.44 -27.32
C ALA A 611 0.73 25.25 -25.86
N VAL A 612 1.02 24.08 -25.29
CA VAL A 612 0.70 23.74 -23.88
C VAL A 612 1.97 23.35 -23.15
N ARG A 613 2.23 23.95 -22.00
CA ARG A 613 3.35 23.59 -21.12
C ARG A 613 2.85 22.87 -19.87
N LEU A 614 3.30 21.63 -19.69
CA LEU A 614 3.05 20.87 -18.48
C LEU A 614 4.14 21.17 -17.45
N THR A 615 3.73 21.69 -16.30
CA THR A 615 4.64 22.10 -15.21
C THR A 615 4.67 21.07 -14.08
N LYS A 616 5.80 21.00 -13.36
CA LYS A 616 6.06 20.01 -12.30
C LYS A 616 5.87 18.58 -12.80
N TYR A 617 6.49 18.25 -13.93
CA TYR A 617 6.26 17.01 -14.64
C TYR A 617 7.24 15.91 -14.18
N ASP A 618 6.85 15.18 -13.14
CA ASP A 618 7.50 13.97 -12.63
C ASP A 618 6.44 12.89 -12.30
N PHE A 619 6.68 11.64 -12.70
CA PHE A 619 5.78 10.50 -12.45
C PHE A 619 4.30 10.76 -12.83
N ARG A 620 4.08 11.41 -13.98
CA ARG A 620 2.74 11.87 -14.38
C ARG A 620 1.98 10.84 -15.20
N LEU A 621 2.65 9.97 -15.95
CA LEU A 621 1.99 8.97 -16.79
C LEU A 621 1.80 7.65 -16.03
N SER A 622 0.60 7.06 -16.14
CA SER A 622 0.27 5.77 -15.53
C SER A 622 1.18 4.63 -16.03
N ASN A 623 1.31 3.55 -15.25
CA ASN A 623 1.88 2.28 -15.73
C ASN A 623 0.85 1.40 -16.45
N ASP A 624 -0.43 1.77 -16.39
CA ASP A 624 -1.48 1.17 -17.22
C ASP A 624 -1.38 1.70 -18.66
N LEU A 625 -0.46 1.11 -19.42
CA LEU A 625 -0.17 1.43 -20.81
C LEU A 625 -0.13 0.16 -21.65
N GLU A 626 -0.56 0.28 -22.90
CA GLU A 626 -0.36 -0.77 -23.90
C GLU A 626 1.13 -1.09 -24.08
N ASN A 627 1.41 -2.34 -24.45
CA ASN A 627 2.78 -2.86 -24.51
C ASN A 627 3.69 -2.04 -25.44
N ASP A 628 3.20 -1.58 -26.58
CA ASP A 628 4.02 -0.77 -27.50
C ASP A 628 4.35 0.62 -26.95
N LEU A 629 3.48 1.22 -26.11
CA LEU A 629 3.78 2.46 -25.39
C LEU A 629 4.81 2.23 -24.27
N GLN A 630 4.74 1.09 -23.57
CA GLN A 630 5.79 0.71 -22.61
C GLN A 630 7.13 0.47 -23.31
N LYS A 631 7.13 -0.13 -24.50
CA LYS A 631 8.33 -0.28 -25.32
C LYS A 631 8.88 1.04 -25.83
N LEU A 632 8.02 2.02 -26.13
CA LEU A 632 8.45 3.39 -26.40
C LEU A 632 9.16 3.99 -25.18
N ARG A 633 8.63 3.83 -23.96
CA ARG A 633 9.35 4.24 -22.75
C ARG A 633 10.75 3.62 -22.66
N CYS A 634 10.91 2.34 -23.04
CA CYS A 634 12.21 1.68 -23.05
C CYS A 634 13.17 2.21 -24.11
N ARG A 635 12.68 2.49 -25.33
CA ARG A 635 13.48 3.15 -26.37
C ARG A 635 14.01 4.49 -25.88
N VAL A 636 13.15 5.30 -25.25
CA VAL A 636 13.54 6.60 -24.70
C VAL A 636 14.54 6.46 -23.56
N ASN A 637 14.23 5.62 -22.56
CA ASN A 637 15.04 5.48 -21.34
C ASN A 637 16.43 4.90 -21.61
N TYR A 638 16.51 3.84 -22.43
CA TYR A 638 17.72 3.04 -22.56
C TYR A 638 18.59 3.42 -23.74
N HIS A 639 18.02 4.04 -24.78
CA HIS A 639 18.73 4.38 -26.02
C HIS A 639 18.72 5.86 -26.34
N ALA A 640 17.57 6.55 -26.29
CA ALA A 640 17.50 7.96 -26.70
C ALA A 640 18.14 8.92 -25.68
N LEU A 641 17.98 8.66 -24.37
CA LEU A 641 18.56 9.47 -23.30
C LEU A 641 20.02 9.11 -23.01
N LYS A 642 20.90 9.46 -23.97
CA LYS A 642 22.36 9.39 -23.86
C LYS A 642 22.89 10.65 -23.16
N PHE A 643 23.84 10.49 -22.24
CA PHE A 643 24.54 11.64 -21.66
C PHE A 643 25.44 12.32 -22.70
N THR A 644 25.78 13.59 -22.49
CA THR A 644 26.77 14.29 -23.33
C THR A 644 28.11 13.57 -23.33
N ASP A 645 28.91 13.78 -24.37
CA ASP A 645 30.21 13.13 -24.51
C ASP A 645 31.14 13.53 -23.34
N THR A 646 31.12 14.79 -22.90
CA THR A 646 31.89 15.26 -21.74
C THR A 646 31.59 14.49 -20.44
N ILE A 647 30.31 14.22 -20.15
CA ILE A 647 29.91 13.39 -18.99
C ILE A 647 30.32 11.94 -19.21
N SER A 648 30.10 11.42 -20.43
CA SER A 648 30.36 10.03 -20.79
C SER A 648 31.84 9.67 -20.72
N GLU A 649 32.71 10.54 -21.22
CA GLU A 649 34.16 10.36 -21.23
C GLU A 649 34.73 10.26 -19.81
N LEU A 650 34.41 11.22 -18.93
CA LEU A 650 34.88 11.17 -17.55
C LEU A 650 34.25 9.99 -16.80
N GLY A 651 32.96 9.73 -16.97
CA GLY A 651 32.27 8.59 -16.35
C GLY A 651 32.93 7.25 -16.73
N MET A 652 33.29 7.06 -17.99
CA MET A 652 34.00 5.88 -18.46
C MET A 652 35.46 5.84 -17.97
N ALA A 653 36.16 6.97 -17.90
CA ALA A 653 37.49 7.03 -17.32
C ALA A 653 37.50 6.58 -15.84
N LEU A 654 36.49 6.98 -15.06
CA LEU A 654 36.29 6.51 -13.69
C LEU A 654 36.06 4.98 -13.63
N VAL A 655 35.24 4.44 -14.55
CA VAL A 655 35.03 3.00 -14.69
C VAL A 655 36.33 2.26 -14.99
N ASP A 656 37.13 2.77 -15.92
CA ASP A 656 38.40 2.15 -16.31
C ASP A 656 39.43 2.18 -15.17
N ARG A 657 39.44 3.26 -14.37
CA ARG A 657 40.25 3.35 -13.13
C ARG A 657 39.81 2.35 -12.06
N MET A 658 38.51 2.05 -11.96
CA MET A 658 38.04 0.97 -11.09
C MET A 658 38.43 -0.41 -11.63
N LYS A 659 38.26 -0.63 -12.94
CA LYS A 659 38.60 -1.90 -13.61
C LYS A 659 40.11 -2.18 -13.61
N SER A 660 40.95 -1.15 -13.59
CA SER A 660 42.41 -1.31 -13.49
C SER A 660 42.86 -1.76 -12.10
N LYS A 661 42.08 -1.46 -11.06
CA LYS A 661 42.32 -1.94 -9.68
C LYS A 661 41.86 -3.38 -9.48
N SER A 662 40.75 -3.77 -10.11
CA SER A 662 40.23 -5.13 -10.06
C SER A 662 39.33 -5.42 -11.26
N ARG A 663 39.41 -6.64 -11.79
CA ARG A 663 38.49 -7.14 -12.84
C ARG A 663 37.01 -7.01 -12.43
N HIS A 664 36.72 -7.17 -11.14
CA HIS A 664 35.38 -7.08 -10.58
C HIS A 664 35.33 -6.06 -9.44
N PHE A 665 34.30 -5.21 -9.43
CA PHE A 665 34.05 -4.25 -8.37
C PHE A 665 32.56 -4.08 -8.12
N ILE A 666 32.23 -3.64 -6.90
CA ILE A 666 30.87 -3.29 -6.49
C ILE A 666 30.70 -1.78 -6.65
N ALA A 667 29.60 -1.34 -7.25
CA ALA A 667 29.14 0.03 -7.06
C ALA A 667 28.01 0.03 -6.02
N LEU A 668 28.21 0.76 -4.93
CA LEU A 668 27.24 1.00 -3.88
C LEU A 668 26.60 2.37 -4.09
N HIS A 669 25.34 2.39 -4.49
CA HIS A 669 24.52 3.59 -4.42
C HIS A 669 24.03 3.77 -2.97
N LEU A 670 24.72 4.65 -2.23
CA LEU A 670 24.50 4.95 -0.83
C LEU A 670 23.69 6.24 -0.72
N ARG A 671 22.36 6.10 -0.66
CA ARG A 671 21.45 7.23 -0.48
C ARG A 671 21.19 7.43 1.01
N PHE A 672 22.18 8.00 1.71
CA PHE A 672 22.23 8.25 3.15
C PHE A 672 22.46 9.75 3.46
N GLU A 673 21.85 10.63 2.68
CA GLU A 673 21.97 12.08 2.80
C GLU A 673 20.95 12.68 3.81
N PRO A 674 21.24 13.86 4.39
CA PRO A 674 20.42 14.44 5.46
C PRO A 674 18.93 14.59 5.10
N ASP A 675 18.63 14.95 3.85
CA ASP A 675 17.27 15.09 3.34
C ASP A 675 16.51 13.75 3.39
N MET A 676 17.15 12.66 2.97
CA MET A 676 16.58 11.32 2.98
C MET A 676 16.36 10.78 4.39
N LEU A 677 17.28 11.06 5.32
CA LEU A 677 17.14 10.63 6.71
C LEU A 677 16.07 11.42 7.45
N ALA A 678 16.00 12.73 7.20
CA ALA A 678 14.94 13.58 7.73
C ALA A 678 13.57 13.10 7.20
N PHE A 679 13.49 12.82 5.90
CA PHE A 679 12.27 12.42 5.21
C PHE A 679 11.76 11.03 5.58
N SER A 680 12.66 10.05 5.70
CA SER A 680 12.31 8.70 6.13
C SER A 680 11.80 8.64 7.58
N ARG A 681 11.93 9.76 8.32
CA ARG A 681 11.52 9.94 9.72
C ARG A 681 12.21 8.96 10.66
N CYS A 682 13.29 8.34 10.23
CA CYS A 682 14.01 7.31 10.97
C CYS A 682 14.92 7.90 12.04
N TYR A 683 15.26 7.09 13.03
CA TYR A 683 16.29 7.38 14.02
C TYR A 683 17.38 6.32 13.90
N TYR A 684 18.63 6.77 13.88
CA TYR A 684 19.82 5.95 13.62
C TYR A 684 20.73 5.82 14.85
N GLY A 685 20.34 6.38 15.99
CA GLY A 685 21.08 6.23 17.25
C GLY A 685 22.05 7.38 17.58
N GLY A 686 22.07 8.46 16.80
CA GLY A 686 22.95 9.62 16.98
C GLY A 686 22.56 10.60 18.09
N GLY A 687 21.75 10.16 19.05
CA GLY A 687 21.36 10.93 20.23
C GLY A 687 20.55 12.20 19.93
N ASP A 688 20.58 13.13 20.87
CA ASP A 688 19.85 14.40 20.76
C ASP A 688 20.34 15.30 19.62
N LYS A 689 21.62 15.16 19.24
CA LYS A 689 22.20 15.90 18.10
C LYS A 689 21.50 15.52 16.79
N GLU A 690 21.32 14.23 16.54
CA GLU A 690 20.57 13.74 15.37
C GLU A 690 19.10 14.16 15.45
N ARG A 691 18.46 13.97 16.62
CA ARG A 691 17.03 14.29 16.79
C ARG A 691 16.75 15.77 16.54
N ARG A 692 17.61 16.67 17.02
CA ARG A 692 17.49 18.11 16.77
C ARG A 692 17.74 18.44 15.31
N HIS A 693 18.87 18.02 14.74
CA HIS A 693 19.23 18.39 13.36
C HIS A 693 18.24 17.83 12.33
N LEU A 694 17.95 16.52 12.36
CA LEU A 694 16.94 15.94 11.46
C LEU A 694 15.53 16.46 11.79
N GLY A 695 15.25 16.81 13.05
CA GLY A 695 14.01 17.46 13.46
C GLY A 695 13.82 18.85 12.84
N ASP A 696 14.87 19.66 12.79
CA ASP A 696 14.84 20.99 12.16
C ASP A 696 14.66 20.88 10.65
N LEU A 697 15.33 19.91 10.01
CA LEU A 697 15.08 19.59 8.60
C LEU A 697 13.61 19.17 8.39
N ARG A 698 13.07 18.31 9.27
CA ARG A 698 11.67 17.84 9.21
C ARG A 698 10.66 18.98 9.22
N ARG A 699 10.91 20.03 10.02
CA ARG A 699 10.04 21.22 10.13
C ARG A 699 9.93 22.02 8.84
N MET A 700 10.89 21.88 7.92
CA MET A 700 10.80 22.51 6.60
C MET A 700 9.68 21.88 5.74
N TRP A 701 9.24 20.65 6.05
CA TRP A 701 8.14 19.97 5.34
C TRP A 701 6.82 20.02 6.13
N LYS A 702 5.92 20.93 5.72
CA LYS A 702 4.70 21.29 6.47
C LYS A 702 3.65 20.19 6.66
N ASN A 703 3.57 19.17 5.79
CA ASN A 703 2.64 18.03 5.96
C ASN A 703 3.38 16.73 6.34
N LEU A 704 4.57 16.82 6.90
CA LEU A 704 5.27 15.63 7.39
C LEU A 704 4.69 15.23 8.76
N ASN A 705 3.66 14.38 8.77
CA ASN A 705 2.99 13.93 10.00
C ASN A 705 3.98 13.34 11.02
N GLU A 706 3.76 13.62 12.31
CA GLU A 706 4.55 13.00 13.37
C GLU A 706 4.39 11.48 13.34
N SER A 707 5.53 10.78 13.29
CA SER A 707 5.58 9.32 13.30
C SER A 707 6.73 8.86 14.18
N ASP A 708 6.52 7.79 14.93
CA ASP A 708 7.56 7.14 15.72
C ASP A 708 8.74 6.68 14.81
N PRO A 709 9.94 7.28 14.95
CA PRO A 709 11.10 6.94 14.13
C PRO A 709 11.55 5.48 14.23
N VAL A 710 11.33 4.84 15.38
CA VAL A 710 11.65 3.43 15.60
C VAL A 710 10.64 2.54 14.88
N LYS A 711 9.37 2.96 14.83
CA LYS A 711 8.31 2.27 14.09
C LYS A 711 8.56 2.28 12.60
N GLU A 712 9.01 3.39 12.02
CA GLU A 712 9.32 3.46 10.58
C GLU A 712 10.50 2.56 10.20
N ARG A 713 11.47 2.40 11.11
CA ARG A 713 12.57 1.42 10.96
C ARG A 713 12.10 -0.02 10.97
N ARG A 714 11.22 -0.38 11.91
CA ARG A 714 10.62 -1.73 11.98
C ARG A 714 9.72 -2.06 10.78
N ARG A 715 9.12 -1.04 10.15
CA ARG A 715 8.31 -1.18 8.93
C ARG A 715 9.16 -1.36 7.67
N GLY A 716 10.48 -1.19 7.77
CA GLY A 716 11.41 -1.34 6.66
C GLY A 716 11.41 -0.15 5.70
N LYS A 717 11.02 1.04 6.17
CA LYS A 717 11.03 2.28 5.35
C LYS A 717 12.36 3.04 5.41
N CYS A 718 13.23 2.68 6.35
CA CYS A 718 14.51 3.35 6.53
C CYS A 718 15.58 2.81 5.58
N PRO A 719 16.36 3.68 4.94
CA PRO A 719 17.64 3.29 4.33
C PRO A 719 18.51 2.53 5.33
N LEU A 720 19.19 1.48 4.85
CA LEU A 720 20.24 0.81 5.63
C LEU A 720 21.40 1.79 5.89
N THR A 721 22.02 1.69 7.07
CA THR A 721 23.26 2.42 7.37
C THR A 721 24.44 1.86 6.58
N PRO A 722 25.55 2.62 6.41
CA PRO A 722 26.76 2.07 5.81
C PRO A 722 27.27 0.79 6.49
N GLU A 723 27.19 0.71 7.82
CA GLU A 723 27.51 -0.52 8.58
C GLU A 723 26.61 -1.69 8.17
N GLU A 724 25.28 -1.48 8.14
CA GLU A 724 24.31 -2.52 7.80
C GLU A 724 24.48 -3.02 6.37
N VAL A 725 24.74 -2.11 5.41
CA VAL A 725 25.07 -2.49 4.04
C VAL A 725 26.35 -3.32 3.99
N GLY A 726 27.39 -2.88 4.70
CA GLY A 726 28.65 -3.62 4.80
C GLY A 726 28.41 -5.04 5.31
N LEU A 727 27.73 -5.17 6.46
CA LEU A 727 27.40 -6.46 7.06
C LEU A 727 26.57 -7.36 6.12
N MET A 728 25.61 -6.79 5.39
CA MET A 728 24.86 -7.53 4.37
C MET A 728 25.77 -8.10 3.28
N LEU A 729 26.71 -7.29 2.76
CA LEU A 729 27.64 -7.74 1.71
C LEU A 729 28.60 -8.82 2.23
N ARG A 730 29.14 -8.64 3.44
CA ARG A 730 29.95 -9.66 4.11
C ARG A 730 29.20 -10.98 4.27
N ALA A 731 27.95 -10.91 4.71
CA ALA A 731 27.08 -12.07 4.90
C ALA A 731 26.69 -12.77 3.59
N LEU A 732 26.55 -12.02 2.50
CA LEU A 732 26.32 -12.58 1.16
C LEU A 732 27.55 -13.29 0.61
N GLY A 733 28.75 -13.04 1.15
CA GLY A 733 29.99 -13.74 0.79
C GLY A 733 31.06 -12.86 0.13
N PHE A 734 30.90 -11.53 0.09
CA PHE A 734 31.95 -10.64 -0.42
C PHE A 734 33.09 -10.50 0.60
N GLY A 735 34.35 -10.72 0.15
CA GLY A 735 35.56 -10.56 0.94
C GLY A 735 36.00 -9.09 1.11
N SER A 736 36.93 -8.81 2.03
CA SER A 736 37.31 -7.42 2.38
C SER A 736 38.15 -6.76 1.30
N GLU A 737 38.80 -7.58 0.49
CA GLU A 737 39.65 -7.18 -0.62
C GLU A 737 38.88 -6.54 -1.78
N VAL A 738 37.56 -6.72 -1.83
CA VAL A 738 36.70 -6.21 -2.89
C VAL A 738 36.82 -4.69 -3.02
N GLN A 739 37.00 -4.22 -4.27
CA GLN A 739 36.94 -2.81 -4.59
C GLN A 739 35.48 -2.34 -4.58
N VAL A 740 35.17 -1.31 -3.78
CA VAL A 740 33.82 -0.76 -3.65
C VAL A 740 33.84 0.71 -4.06
N TYR A 741 33.08 1.06 -5.10
CA TYR A 741 32.81 2.44 -5.48
C TYR A 741 31.55 2.93 -4.76
N VAL A 742 31.62 4.03 -4.03
CA VAL A 742 30.47 4.63 -3.32
C VAL A 742 29.93 5.81 -4.14
N ALA A 743 28.73 5.62 -4.69
CA ALA A 743 27.93 6.66 -5.32
C ALA A 743 26.99 7.27 -4.28
N SER A 744 27.28 8.49 -3.84
CA SER A 744 26.50 9.23 -2.86
C SER A 744 26.62 10.73 -3.11
N GLY A 745 25.59 11.49 -2.68
CA GLY A 745 25.76 12.90 -2.33
C GLY A 745 26.48 13.06 -0.99
N GLU A 746 26.20 14.15 -0.27
CA GLU A 746 26.74 14.39 1.06
C GLU A 746 26.19 13.37 2.08
N VAL A 747 27.04 12.43 2.52
CA VAL A 747 26.67 11.42 3.51
C VAL A 747 26.45 12.09 4.86
N TYR A 748 25.27 11.87 5.47
CA TYR A 748 24.99 12.38 6.81
C TYR A 748 26.00 11.82 7.82
N GLY A 749 26.65 12.71 8.57
CA GLY A 749 27.70 12.36 9.52
C GLY A 749 29.08 12.08 8.90
N GLY A 750 29.23 12.25 7.59
CA GLY A 750 30.52 12.22 6.88
C GLY A 750 31.33 10.95 7.11
N GLU A 751 32.65 11.11 7.25
CA GLU A 751 33.60 10.00 7.42
C GLU A 751 33.32 9.14 8.66
N GLU A 752 32.81 9.71 9.75
CA GLU A 752 32.45 8.93 10.96
C GLU A 752 31.39 7.87 10.65
N THR A 753 30.43 8.21 9.80
CA THR A 753 29.34 7.31 9.41
C THR A 753 29.77 6.29 8.36
N LEU A 754 30.80 6.60 7.55
CA LEU A 754 31.41 5.67 6.60
C LEU A 754 32.46 4.75 7.24
N ALA A 755 33.03 5.12 8.39
CA ALA A 755 34.10 4.38 9.04
C ALA A 755 33.79 2.88 9.27
N PRO A 756 32.58 2.48 9.73
CA PRO A 756 32.25 1.06 9.85
C PRO A 756 32.23 0.31 8.52
N LEU A 757 31.74 0.94 7.44
CA LEU A 757 31.78 0.34 6.10
C LEU A 757 33.23 0.19 5.62
N LYS A 758 34.08 1.19 5.87
CA LYS A 758 35.51 1.17 5.55
C LYS A 758 36.28 0.11 6.33
N ALA A 759 35.89 -0.17 7.57
CA ALA A 759 36.46 -1.26 8.35
C ALA A 759 36.14 -2.64 7.74
N LEU A 760 34.94 -2.80 7.16
CA LEU A 760 34.52 -4.05 6.51
C LEU A 760 35.08 -4.21 5.08
N PHE A 761 35.29 -3.08 4.39
CA PHE A 761 35.83 -2.97 3.04
C PHE A 761 36.84 -1.81 2.98
N PRO A 762 38.14 -2.06 3.19
CA PRO A 762 39.16 -1.01 3.21
C PRO A 762 39.34 -0.30 1.87
N ASN A 763 39.01 -0.97 0.77
CA ASN A 763 39.20 -0.50 -0.61
C ASN A 763 37.98 0.28 -1.13
N LEU A 764 37.58 1.34 -0.42
CA LEU A 764 36.51 2.25 -0.84
C LEU A 764 37.04 3.37 -1.72
N HIS A 765 36.30 3.66 -2.79
CA HIS A 765 36.59 4.73 -3.74
C HIS A 765 35.33 5.56 -3.98
N THR A 766 35.49 6.85 -4.25
CA THR A 766 34.44 7.74 -4.74
C THR A 766 34.90 8.43 -6.03
N LYS A 767 34.03 9.19 -6.68
CA LYS A 767 34.43 10.03 -7.82
C LYS A 767 35.54 11.01 -7.45
N GLU A 768 35.51 11.57 -6.24
CA GLU A 768 36.51 12.50 -5.70
C GLU A 768 37.86 11.82 -5.43
N THR A 769 37.89 10.53 -5.09
CA THR A 769 39.16 9.80 -4.91
C THR A 769 39.74 9.26 -6.20
N LEU A 770 38.93 9.17 -7.27
CA LEU A 770 39.32 8.58 -8.55
C LEU A 770 39.64 9.62 -9.63
N ALA A 771 39.10 10.83 -9.54
CA ALA A 771 39.38 11.94 -10.46
C ALA A 771 40.20 13.04 -9.80
N THR A 772 40.96 13.77 -10.61
CA THR A 772 41.65 14.98 -10.14
C THR A 772 40.63 16.11 -9.94
N MET A 773 41.02 17.13 -9.17
CA MET A 773 40.19 18.32 -8.99
C MET A 773 39.89 19.01 -10.33
N ASP A 774 40.85 19.05 -11.24
CA ASP A 774 40.70 19.66 -12.57
C ASP A 774 39.73 18.88 -13.46
N GLU A 775 39.74 17.55 -13.38
CA GLU A 775 38.80 16.70 -14.11
C GLU A 775 37.36 16.89 -13.61
N LEU A 776 37.17 17.11 -12.31
CA LEU A 776 35.84 17.29 -11.71
C LEU A 776 35.32 18.73 -11.76
N ALA A 777 36.20 19.72 -11.91
CA ALA A 777 35.85 21.14 -11.91
C ALA A 777 34.69 21.53 -12.86
N PRO A 778 34.57 20.96 -14.09
CA PRO A 778 33.44 21.27 -14.98
C PRO A 778 32.07 20.77 -14.49
N PHE A 779 32.06 19.85 -13.53
CA PHE A 779 30.85 19.16 -13.06
C PHE A 779 30.48 19.54 -11.62
N SER A 780 31.45 19.91 -10.79
CA SER A 780 31.32 20.05 -9.33
C SER A 780 30.26 21.06 -8.87
N SER A 781 29.96 22.07 -9.68
CA SER A 781 28.90 23.06 -9.40
C SER A 781 27.49 22.59 -9.81
N TYR A 782 27.36 21.42 -10.44
CA TYR A 782 26.11 20.91 -10.99
C TYR A 782 25.79 19.51 -10.43
N SER A 783 24.89 19.46 -9.45
CA SER A 783 24.46 18.22 -8.78
C SER A 783 24.02 17.10 -9.74
N SER A 784 23.35 17.45 -10.83
CA SER A 784 22.83 16.53 -11.84
C SER A 784 23.93 15.98 -12.72
N ARG A 785 24.96 16.78 -13.03
CA ARG A 785 26.12 16.30 -13.78
C ARG A 785 27.00 15.38 -12.94
N MET A 786 27.20 15.72 -11.66
CA MET A 786 27.87 14.84 -10.69
C MET A 786 27.14 13.50 -10.51
N ALA A 787 25.82 13.53 -10.38
CA ALA A 787 24.99 12.32 -10.30
C ALA A 787 25.03 11.48 -11.60
N ALA A 788 25.25 12.12 -12.76
CA ALA A 788 25.39 11.41 -14.03
C ALA A 788 26.70 10.60 -14.10
N LEU A 789 27.80 11.11 -13.53
CA LEU A 789 29.05 10.36 -13.40
C LEU A 789 28.85 9.10 -12.53
N ASP A 790 28.22 9.27 -11.36
CA ASP A 790 27.89 8.15 -10.47
C ASP A 790 26.99 7.12 -11.19
N PHE A 791 26.05 7.59 -12.02
CA PHE A 791 25.15 6.73 -12.79
C PHE A 791 25.92 5.82 -13.76
N ILE A 792 26.89 6.37 -14.50
CA ILE A 792 27.71 5.60 -15.43
C ILE A 792 28.51 4.54 -14.68
N VAL A 793 29.19 4.91 -13.59
CA VAL A 793 30.00 3.96 -12.82
C VAL A 793 29.12 2.84 -12.22
N CYS A 794 27.92 3.18 -11.73
CA CYS A 794 26.97 2.21 -11.22
C CYS A 794 26.47 1.25 -12.31
N ASP A 795 26.13 1.75 -13.50
CA ASP A 795 25.64 0.93 -14.62
C ASP A 795 26.70 -0.03 -15.15
N GLU A 796 27.97 0.40 -15.16
CA GLU A 796 29.12 -0.38 -15.65
C GLU A 796 29.77 -1.29 -14.61
N SER A 797 29.38 -1.16 -13.34
CA SER A 797 29.86 -2.04 -12.26
C SER A 797 29.49 -3.51 -12.48
N THR A 798 30.30 -4.42 -11.90
CA THR A 798 29.98 -5.86 -11.95
C THR A 798 28.72 -6.16 -11.14
N VAL A 799 28.64 -5.60 -9.93
CA VAL A 799 27.47 -5.73 -9.04
C VAL A 799 27.07 -4.35 -8.57
N LEU A 800 25.78 -4.01 -8.77
CA LEU A 800 25.18 -2.83 -8.17
C LEU A 800 24.59 -3.21 -6.82
N VAL A 801 24.88 -2.43 -5.78
CA VAL A 801 24.28 -2.55 -4.45
C VAL A 801 23.61 -1.22 -4.11
N THR A 802 22.49 -1.29 -3.42
CA THR A 802 21.75 -0.11 -2.95
C THR A 802 21.51 -0.23 -1.45
N ASN A 803 21.40 0.90 -0.74
CA ASN A 803 20.99 0.88 0.68
C ASN A 803 19.48 1.17 0.86
N ASN A 804 18.83 1.68 -0.18
CA ASN A 804 17.40 1.98 -0.26
C ASN A 804 16.89 1.83 -1.70
N ASN A 805 15.57 1.94 -1.88
CA ASN A 805 14.93 1.85 -3.20
C ASN A 805 14.61 3.23 -3.80
N GLY A 806 15.58 4.15 -3.83
CA GLY A 806 15.41 5.50 -4.41
C GLY A 806 15.34 5.52 -5.95
N ASN A 807 15.10 6.71 -6.53
CA ASN A 807 14.87 6.85 -7.99
C ASN A 807 16.04 6.36 -8.86
N MET A 808 17.28 6.63 -8.44
CA MET A 808 18.47 6.15 -9.14
C MET A 808 18.58 4.62 -9.09
N ALA A 809 18.33 4.03 -7.92
CA ALA A 809 18.29 2.59 -7.72
C ALA A 809 17.27 1.92 -8.64
N LYS A 810 16.06 2.50 -8.75
CA LYS A 810 14.99 2.03 -9.65
C LYS A 810 15.45 2.04 -11.11
N ILE A 811 15.89 3.19 -11.63
CA ILE A 811 16.31 3.31 -13.04
C ILE A 811 17.49 2.38 -13.37
N LEU A 812 18.49 2.31 -12.49
CA LEU A 812 19.63 1.42 -12.70
C LEU A 812 19.23 -0.07 -12.64
N ALA A 813 18.30 -0.45 -11.76
CA ALA A 813 17.79 -1.81 -11.70
C ALA A 813 17.12 -2.22 -13.02
N GLY A 814 16.25 -1.37 -13.57
CA GLY A 814 15.61 -1.62 -14.88
C GLY A 814 16.63 -1.64 -16.03
N ARG A 815 17.58 -0.71 -16.03
CA ARG A 815 18.64 -0.63 -17.05
C ARG A 815 19.55 -1.86 -17.05
N ARG A 816 19.99 -2.29 -15.88
CA ARG A 816 20.86 -3.48 -15.72
C ARG A 816 20.14 -4.78 -16.08
N ARG A 817 18.82 -4.87 -15.84
CA ARG A 817 17.96 -5.94 -16.39
C ARG A 817 17.94 -5.91 -17.92
N TYR A 818 17.70 -4.73 -18.49
CA TYR A 818 17.61 -4.55 -19.94
C TYR A 818 18.92 -4.91 -20.65
N PHE A 819 20.07 -4.45 -20.13
CA PHE A 819 21.39 -4.72 -20.69
C PHE A 819 22.06 -5.94 -20.02
N GLY A 820 21.53 -7.13 -20.32
CA GLY A 820 22.20 -8.40 -20.00
C GLY A 820 21.96 -8.95 -18.60
N HIS A 821 20.92 -8.50 -17.89
CA HIS A 821 20.58 -8.94 -16.54
C HIS A 821 21.78 -8.89 -15.58
N LYS A 822 22.51 -7.78 -15.55
CA LYS A 822 23.66 -7.61 -14.64
C LYS A 822 23.19 -7.72 -13.17
N PRO A 823 23.98 -8.32 -12.26
CA PRO A 823 23.60 -8.45 -10.85
C PRO A 823 23.26 -7.11 -10.19
N THR A 824 22.12 -7.04 -9.50
CA THR A 824 21.68 -5.86 -8.75
C THR A 824 21.12 -6.31 -7.41
N ILE A 825 21.83 -6.02 -6.33
CA ILE A 825 21.46 -6.37 -4.96
C ILE A 825 20.71 -5.19 -4.34
N ARG A 826 19.44 -5.44 -4.02
CA ARG A 826 18.62 -4.52 -3.26
C ARG A 826 18.34 -5.14 -1.90
N PRO A 827 18.33 -4.36 -0.81
CA PRO A 827 18.08 -4.92 0.50
C PRO A 827 16.59 -5.26 0.62
N ASN A 828 16.28 -6.47 1.08
CA ASN A 828 14.96 -6.82 1.60
C ASN A 828 14.78 -6.17 2.98
N ILE A 829 14.69 -4.85 3.01
CA ILE A 829 14.79 -4.02 4.24
C ILE A 829 13.80 -4.50 5.30
N LYS A 830 12.57 -4.86 4.92
CA LYS A 830 11.53 -5.34 5.84
C LYS A 830 11.95 -6.58 6.64
N LYS A 831 12.70 -7.50 6.01
CA LYS A 831 13.18 -8.71 6.68
C LYS A 831 14.56 -8.50 7.32
N LEU A 832 15.46 -7.80 6.63
CA LEU A 832 16.83 -7.53 7.12
C LEU A 832 16.87 -6.63 8.36
N GLN A 833 16.00 -5.63 8.49
CA GLN A 833 15.99 -4.74 9.66
C GLN A 833 15.77 -5.50 10.97
N LYS A 834 14.89 -6.51 10.97
CA LYS A 834 14.66 -7.36 12.15
C LYS A 834 15.91 -8.14 12.52
N LEU A 835 16.64 -8.61 11.50
CA LEU A 835 17.87 -9.36 11.67
C LEU A 835 19.00 -8.47 12.23
N PHE A 836 19.17 -7.25 11.70
CA PHE A 836 20.18 -6.30 12.18
C PHE A 836 19.97 -5.89 13.64
N MET A 837 18.72 -5.74 14.08
CA MET A 837 18.39 -5.41 15.47
C MET A 837 18.76 -6.55 16.44
N ASN A 838 18.58 -7.80 16.01
CA ASN A 838 18.86 -8.98 16.82
C ASN A 838 20.28 -9.54 16.63
N ARG A 839 21.15 -8.88 15.85
CA ARG A 839 22.46 -9.44 15.48
C ARG A 839 23.37 -9.80 16.66
N ARG A 840 23.19 -9.16 17.82
CA ARG A 840 23.96 -9.42 19.04
C ARG A 840 23.56 -10.72 19.76
N SER A 841 22.42 -11.32 19.41
CA SER A 841 21.91 -12.54 20.03
C SER A 841 22.12 -13.80 19.18
N MET A 842 22.97 -13.74 18.15
CA MET A 842 23.24 -14.85 17.21
C MET A 842 24.71 -14.88 16.81
N THR A 843 25.18 -16.03 16.33
CA THR A 843 26.54 -16.13 15.76
C THR A 843 26.61 -15.48 14.38
N TRP A 844 27.84 -15.25 13.89
CA TRP A 844 28.04 -14.75 12.52
C TRP A 844 27.45 -15.71 11.47
N GLU A 845 27.62 -17.02 11.66
CA GLU A 845 27.14 -18.04 10.72
C GLU A 845 25.61 -18.05 10.63
N GLU A 846 24.92 -17.92 11.78
CA GLU A 846 23.46 -17.81 11.85
C GLU A 846 22.96 -16.52 11.20
N PHE A 847 23.64 -15.40 11.47
CA PHE A 847 23.35 -14.11 10.85
C PHE A 847 23.53 -14.18 9.33
N ALA A 848 24.67 -14.70 8.86
CA ALA A 848 25.00 -14.77 7.45
C ALA A 848 24.03 -15.69 6.67
N SER A 849 23.75 -16.87 7.22
CA SER A 849 22.75 -17.79 6.64
C SER A 849 21.38 -17.13 6.55
N SER A 850 20.96 -16.42 7.59
CA SER A 850 19.71 -15.67 7.61
C SER A 850 19.69 -14.58 6.53
N VAL A 851 20.75 -13.76 6.40
CA VAL A 851 20.81 -12.72 5.36
C VAL A 851 20.64 -13.34 3.96
N GLN A 852 21.34 -14.43 3.67
CA GLN A 852 21.28 -15.09 2.37
C GLN A 852 19.86 -15.57 2.04
N VAL A 853 19.17 -16.21 3.00
CA VAL A 853 17.76 -16.64 2.84
C VAL A 853 16.83 -15.44 2.64
N HIS A 854 17.01 -14.37 3.41
CA HIS A 854 16.15 -13.19 3.35
C HIS A 854 16.34 -12.38 2.05
N GLN A 855 17.50 -12.48 1.42
CA GLN A 855 17.85 -11.79 0.17
C GLN A 855 17.42 -12.51 -1.11
N VAL A 856 16.92 -13.76 -1.01
CA VAL A 856 16.37 -14.47 -2.17
C VAL A 856 15.23 -13.64 -2.79
N GLY A 857 15.33 -13.38 -4.09
CA GLY A 857 14.36 -12.56 -4.83
C GLY A 857 14.61 -11.04 -4.74
N PHE A 858 15.77 -10.59 -4.25
CA PHE A 858 16.17 -9.18 -4.23
C PHE A 858 17.59 -8.98 -4.81
N MET A 859 17.96 -9.80 -5.80
CA MET A 859 19.29 -9.86 -6.41
C MET A 859 19.28 -9.72 -7.95
N GLY A 860 18.25 -9.10 -8.52
CA GLY A 860 18.06 -8.87 -9.95
C GLY A 860 17.25 -9.95 -10.68
N ALA A 861 16.40 -10.72 -9.98
CA ALA A 861 15.60 -11.77 -10.61
C ALA A 861 14.54 -11.20 -11.57
N PRO A 862 14.19 -11.85 -12.70
CA PRO A 862 13.28 -11.29 -13.70
C PRO A 862 11.88 -10.96 -13.14
N ASN A 863 11.41 -11.72 -12.15
CA ASN A 863 10.07 -11.57 -11.55
C ASN A 863 10.10 -11.06 -10.10
N GLU A 864 11.06 -10.21 -9.71
CA GLU A 864 11.09 -9.62 -8.34
C GLU A 864 9.83 -8.82 -7.99
N SER A 865 9.13 -8.32 -9.00
CA SER A 865 7.81 -7.70 -8.83
C SER A 865 6.88 -8.27 -9.90
N PRO A 866 5.62 -8.61 -9.55
CA PRO A 866 4.65 -9.07 -10.54
C PRO A 866 4.45 -8.02 -11.64
N PRO A 867 4.26 -8.43 -12.91
CA PRO A 867 3.91 -7.50 -13.99
C PRO A 867 2.67 -6.68 -13.61
N GLY A 868 2.75 -5.35 -13.76
CA GLY A 868 1.66 -4.43 -13.42
C GLY A 868 1.66 -3.91 -11.97
N ASN A 869 2.35 -4.58 -11.03
CA ASN A 869 2.37 -4.20 -9.60
C ASN A 869 3.70 -3.52 -9.16
N GLY A 870 4.63 -3.27 -10.09
CA GLY A 870 5.91 -2.61 -9.82
C GLY A 870 6.10 -1.32 -10.62
N ASP A 871 7.04 -0.48 -10.17
CA ASP A 871 7.47 0.71 -10.92
C ASP A 871 8.11 0.28 -12.25
N PHE A 872 7.61 0.79 -13.38
CA PHE A 872 8.10 0.44 -14.71
C PHE A 872 9.61 0.63 -14.85
N HIS A 873 10.16 1.69 -14.23
CA HIS A 873 11.58 2.01 -14.34
C HIS A 873 12.46 1.02 -13.58
N GLU A 874 11.90 0.33 -12.57
CA GLU A 874 12.56 -0.71 -11.79
C GLU A 874 12.42 -2.09 -12.44
N ASN A 875 11.21 -2.41 -12.94
CA ASN A 875 10.90 -3.67 -13.59
C ASN A 875 10.20 -3.48 -14.94
N PRO A 876 10.96 -3.17 -16.02
CA PRO A 876 10.41 -2.89 -17.35
C PRO A 876 10.02 -4.19 -18.07
N SER A 877 9.11 -4.98 -17.50
CA SER A 877 8.76 -6.33 -17.98
C SER A 877 8.35 -6.39 -19.46
N ALA A 878 7.71 -5.33 -19.98
CA ALA A 878 7.37 -5.16 -21.40
C ALA A 878 8.59 -5.18 -22.35
N CYS A 879 9.78 -4.93 -21.81
CA CYS A 879 11.02 -4.72 -22.54
C CYS A 879 12.08 -5.77 -22.23
N ILE A 880 11.72 -6.81 -21.47
CA ILE A 880 12.60 -7.92 -21.12
C ILE A 880 12.03 -9.20 -21.75
N CYS A 881 12.76 -9.76 -22.72
CA CYS A 881 12.35 -10.96 -23.45
C CYS A 881 13.21 -12.16 -23.07
N LYS A 882 12.62 -13.36 -23.13
CA LYS A 882 13.34 -14.63 -22.99
C LYS A 882 14.07 -15.00 -24.30
N SER A 883 15.28 -15.52 -24.19
CA SER A 883 16.09 -16.02 -25.31
C SER A 883 15.55 -17.35 -25.83
N ARG A 884 15.47 -17.51 -27.16
CA ARG A 884 14.88 -18.68 -27.85
C ARG A 884 15.59 -20.03 -27.57
N GLU A 885 16.85 -20.04 -27.16
CA GLU A 885 17.59 -21.28 -26.83
C GLU A 885 17.06 -21.99 -25.57
N SER A 886 16.43 -21.26 -24.65
CA SER A 886 15.83 -21.84 -23.43
C SER A 886 14.61 -22.74 -23.70
N THR A 887 14.04 -22.67 -24.91
CA THR A 887 12.88 -23.48 -25.31
C THR A 887 13.27 -24.87 -25.85
N TRP A 888 14.53 -25.08 -26.27
CA TRP A 888 14.98 -26.32 -26.89
C TRP A 888 15.64 -27.31 -25.91
N ASN A 889 16.21 -26.82 -24.80
CA ASN A 889 16.80 -27.68 -23.76
C ASN A 889 15.78 -28.33 -22.81
N ASN A 890 14.47 -28.13 -23.02
CA ASN A 890 13.40 -28.73 -22.22
C ASN A 890 12.72 -29.94 -22.91
N MET A 891 13.24 -30.40 -24.05
CA MET A 891 12.69 -31.58 -24.75
C MET A 891 13.55 -32.84 -24.68
N ASP A 892 14.81 -32.77 -24.23
CA ASP A 892 15.68 -33.95 -24.12
C ASP A 892 16.48 -33.95 -22.80
N GLY A 893 16.11 -34.82 -21.85
CA GLY A 893 16.92 -35.11 -20.66
C GLY A 893 16.11 -35.40 -19.39
N GLU A 894 16.14 -36.66 -18.94
CA GLU A 894 15.44 -37.19 -17.77
C GLU A 894 15.80 -36.52 -16.42
N GLY A 895 14.78 -36.38 -15.57
CA GLY A 895 14.84 -36.58 -14.11
C GLY A 895 15.79 -35.70 -13.29
N GLY A 896 15.37 -34.48 -12.92
CA GLY A 896 16.07 -33.65 -11.94
C GLY A 896 15.14 -32.65 -11.25
N TYR A 897 14.90 -32.90 -9.97
CA TYR A 897 14.15 -32.12 -8.97
C TYR A 897 14.14 -30.58 -9.19
N ASP A 898 12.97 -30.02 -9.52
CA ASP A 898 12.69 -28.59 -9.45
C ASP A 898 11.94 -28.34 -8.13
N PRO A 899 12.51 -27.64 -7.12
CA PRO A 899 11.75 -27.25 -5.96
C PRO A 899 10.80 -26.14 -6.42
N ALA A 900 9.60 -26.54 -6.83
CA ALA A 900 8.44 -25.69 -6.96
C ALA A 900 8.18 -25.01 -5.62
N ILE A 901 8.81 -23.85 -5.40
CA ILE A 901 8.36 -22.89 -4.41
C ILE A 901 6.99 -22.44 -4.90
N SER A 902 5.99 -22.93 -4.19
CA SER A 902 4.59 -22.54 -4.31
C SER A 902 4.47 -21.03 -4.55
N THR A 903 3.74 -20.70 -5.62
CA THR A 903 3.36 -19.35 -6.03
C THR A 903 2.39 -18.65 -5.05
N ASP A 904 2.23 -19.12 -3.82
CA ASP A 904 1.26 -18.59 -2.86
C ASP A 904 1.81 -17.61 -1.80
N ASP A 905 3.11 -17.28 -1.79
CA ASP A 905 3.69 -16.31 -0.84
C ASP A 905 3.91 -14.88 -1.42
N LEU A 906 3.37 -14.58 -2.60
CA LEU A 906 3.46 -13.25 -3.23
C LEU A 906 2.08 -12.61 -3.44
N ARG A 907 1.28 -12.52 -2.39
CA ARG A 907 0.28 -11.45 -2.27
C ARG A 907 0.85 -10.37 -1.38
N MET A 908 1.50 -9.39 -2.00
CA MET A 908 1.75 -8.09 -1.38
C MET A 908 0.37 -7.48 -1.08
N GLU A 909 0.03 -7.39 0.21
CA GLU A 909 -0.91 -6.37 0.67
C GLU A 909 -0.32 -5.02 0.27
N GLU A 910 -1.08 -4.26 -0.52
CA GLU A 910 -0.82 -2.85 -0.83
C GLU A 910 -0.95 -2.03 0.47
N ASP A 911 0.13 -1.97 1.23
CA ASP A 911 0.52 -0.77 1.95
C ASP A 911 1.75 -0.24 1.22
N ASP A 912 1.50 0.49 0.13
CA ASP A 912 2.52 1.14 -0.69
C ASP A 912 3.27 2.20 0.16
N PRO A 913 4.57 2.02 0.47
CA PRO A 913 5.37 3.05 1.14
C PRO A 913 5.65 4.25 0.23
N ASP A 914 5.32 4.20 -1.08
CA ASP A 914 5.46 5.33 -1.99
C ASP A 914 4.51 6.50 -1.65
N TYR A 915 3.48 6.30 -0.82
CA TYR A 915 2.61 7.38 -0.36
C TYR A 915 3.36 8.43 0.48
N LEU A 916 4.38 8.02 1.26
CA LEU A 916 5.19 8.98 1.99
C LEU A 916 6.02 9.80 1.00
N TYR A 917 6.82 9.16 0.13
CA TYR A 917 7.72 9.82 -0.84
C TYR A 917 7.00 10.74 -1.83
N THR A 918 5.74 10.46 -2.14
CA THR A 918 4.92 11.32 -3.00
C THR A 918 4.33 12.55 -2.29
N GLU A 919 4.11 12.49 -0.96
CA GLU A 919 3.70 13.60 -0.09
C GLU A 919 4.78 14.71 0.03
N TYR A 920 6.06 14.35 -0.18
CA TYR A 920 7.20 15.29 -0.32
C TYR A 920 6.91 16.43 -1.33
N MET A 921 6.31 16.09 -2.48
CA MET A 921 6.16 17.00 -3.62
C MET A 921 4.92 17.90 -3.53
N GLU A 922 3.90 17.50 -2.76
CA GLU A 922 2.72 18.34 -2.55
C GLU A 922 3.05 19.55 -1.66
N ASN A 923 4.02 19.41 -0.75
CA ASN A 923 4.42 20.43 0.21
C ASN A 923 5.21 21.60 -0.35
N GLU A 924 6.05 21.37 -1.36
CA GLU A 924 6.71 22.47 -2.11
C GLU A 924 5.68 23.36 -2.86
N SER A 925 4.43 22.92 -2.99
CA SER A 925 3.39 23.65 -3.73
C SER A 925 2.63 24.69 -2.90
N ARG A 926 2.72 24.68 -1.57
CA ARG A 926 1.98 25.62 -0.69
C ARG A 926 2.86 26.69 -0.04
N GLY A 927 4.19 26.64 -0.23
CA GLY A 927 5.15 27.45 0.53
C GLY A 927 5.65 28.75 -0.11
N VAL A 928 5.52 28.95 -1.42
CA VAL A 928 6.17 30.09 -2.11
C VAL A 928 5.14 31.11 -2.60
N ALA A 929 4.46 31.74 -1.64
CA ALA A 929 3.82 33.02 -1.84
C ALA A 929 4.17 33.90 -0.64
N GLY A 930 5.29 34.62 -0.76
CA GLY A 930 5.68 35.71 0.12
C GLY A 930 6.43 35.29 1.39
N ARG A 931 7.78 35.37 1.35
CA ARG A 931 8.61 36.04 2.38
C ARG A 931 10.09 35.95 2.00
N GLN A 932 10.76 37.10 2.02
CA GLN A 932 12.21 37.19 2.19
C GLN A 932 12.58 36.52 3.52
N GLN A 933 13.65 35.70 3.53
CA GLN A 933 14.26 35.17 4.75
C GLN A 933 15.72 35.62 4.85
N PRO A 934 16.23 35.78 6.09
CA PRO A 934 17.41 36.59 6.41
C PRO A 934 18.74 35.85 6.17
N SER A 935 19.79 36.64 5.93
CA SER A 935 21.18 36.24 5.80
C SER A 935 21.70 35.56 7.08
N TYR A 936 22.25 34.36 6.95
CA TYR A 936 23.07 33.73 7.98
C TYR A 936 24.54 34.11 7.79
N LEU A 937 25.16 34.47 8.92
CA LEU A 937 26.55 34.88 9.09
C LEU A 937 27.54 33.79 8.67
N GLU A 938 28.59 34.21 7.95
CA GLU A 938 29.77 33.41 7.61
C GLU A 938 30.58 33.06 8.88
N PRO A 939 31.16 31.86 8.99
CA PRO A 939 32.19 31.57 10.00
C PRO A 939 33.55 32.10 9.54
N GLU A 940 34.21 32.85 10.42
CA GLU A 940 35.54 33.45 10.25
C GLU A 940 36.64 32.41 9.92
N SER A 941 37.52 32.81 9.01
CA SER A 941 38.74 32.13 8.60
C SER A 941 39.80 32.05 9.72
N PRO A 942 40.66 31.02 9.74
CA PRO A 942 41.67 30.83 10.78
C PRO A 942 42.82 31.85 10.68
N PRO A 943 43.49 32.20 11.80
CA PRO A 943 44.45 33.30 11.84
C PRO A 943 45.80 32.92 11.23
N GLN A 944 46.32 33.81 10.39
CA GLN A 944 47.71 33.81 9.95
C GLN A 944 48.59 34.35 11.09
N LEU A 945 49.52 33.52 11.57
CA LEU A 945 50.60 33.94 12.48
C LEU A 945 51.68 34.66 11.68
N LEU A 946 51.89 35.95 11.99
CA LEU A 946 53.09 36.69 11.65
C LEU A 946 54.10 36.60 12.81
N PRO A 947 55.41 36.59 12.52
CA PRO A 947 56.45 36.31 13.50
C PRO A 947 56.87 37.59 14.24
N GLU A 948 56.97 37.51 15.57
CA GLU A 948 57.81 38.45 16.33
C GLU A 948 58.91 37.68 17.05
N GLU A 949 60.12 38.14 16.74
CA GLU A 949 61.40 37.76 17.27
C GLU A 949 61.55 38.29 18.70
N ILE A 950 62.42 37.61 19.49
CA ILE A 950 63.08 38.05 20.75
C ILE A 950 62.49 37.53 22.08
N LEU A 951 63.02 36.37 22.49
CA LEU A 951 63.89 36.18 23.69
C LEU A 951 63.57 36.98 24.97
N LEU A 952 63.05 36.32 26.03
CA LEU A 952 63.84 35.71 27.13
C LEU A 952 62.94 35.32 28.33
N ASP A 953 63.34 34.19 28.92
CA ASP A 953 62.96 33.53 30.19
C ASP A 953 61.62 32.78 30.31
#